data_AF-A0A941E782-F1
#
_entry.id   AF-A0A941E782-F1
#
_cell.length_a   1.000
_cell.length_b   1.000
_cell.length_c   1.000
_cell.angle_alpha   90.00
_cell.angle_beta   90.00
_cell.angle_gamma   90.00
#
_symmetry.space_group_name_H-M   'P 1'
#
loop_
_entity.id
_entity.type
_entity.pdbx_description
1 polymer ?
#
loop_
_entity_poly.entity_id
_entity_poly.type
_entity_poly.pdbx_seq_one_letter_code
_entity_poly.pdbx_strand_id
1 'polypeptide(L)'
;MLRWSRLVLTALVVTALTYTVFRVIHPGPGSGWIRQGFVIASWVLFLTAAWLVRKTPKRAAALLILLGGLAIQIVAVTGPPISSDDLYRYVWDGRVQAAGIDPYSYVPAAPQLDFLRDPQLWPAQVTQWCVHAGIPNPDSAGSLTPGCTLINRPTVHTIYPPVAEAYFSAVHLLWPTGGYKSIQCAAVIVSFFTALALMWVLRRARLDPRSAALWAWCPAVATEAANNGHIDVLSALLAICGLGVLARARTTRAAAGGGVLLGLAAATKFIPVLAGPGTLRRRPFVVISAASAAFVAVYVPHLIAVGGKVIGFLPGYLQEEGYDSGHRSVLIDLVVPDRFSTAAAALVIAVTAYFAYRHADPDRPWRAATIVTGTALLATTPEFPWYSLLLVALVALDGRVEWLAVAAAISTSTIWHDITGAPLPNLRAGYGVALAVVLAATAVRRIARAAHNRPGRPAAAPHPPRERTPMDDEPITVDVVLPCLDEAAALPYIMSRMPEGYRAIVVDNGSTDGSARIAADLGALVVTEAKRGFGAACHAGLEAAKAPVVCFCDCDGSLDPAQLPRVAGPVLAGEADLVLGRRRPTGTGAWPPHARVANWVLARRLRRIGIDVRDLGPMRAARREELLGLRQRDRRSGYPLEMVLAAGRAGWTIAETDVDYAPRSGKSKVTGTVSGTVRAVRDMNRVWKELAA
;
A
#
# COMPACT_ATOMS: atom_id res chain seq x y z
N MET A 1 22.45 0.45 35.42
CA MET A 1 21.21 -0.07 36.05
C MET A 1 19.97 -0.06 35.12
N LEU A 2 19.57 1.06 34.49
CA LEU A 2 18.33 1.13 33.67
C LEU A 2 18.19 0.15 32.48
N ARG A 3 19.28 -0.41 31.95
CA ARG A 3 19.23 -1.37 30.82
C ARG A 3 18.89 -2.80 31.27
N TRP A 4 19.39 -3.18 32.45
CA TRP A 4 19.13 -4.49 33.06
C TRP A 4 17.69 -4.57 33.59
N SER A 5 17.16 -3.48 34.14
CA SER A 5 15.77 -3.42 34.60
C SER A 5 14.76 -3.63 33.47
N ARG A 6 15.02 -3.11 32.25
CA ARG A 6 14.14 -3.31 31.09
C ARG A 6 14.20 -4.73 30.53
N LEU A 7 15.36 -5.38 30.55
CA LEU A 7 15.49 -6.78 30.14
C LEU A 7 14.67 -7.67 31.07
N VAL A 8 14.85 -7.50 32.39
CA VAL A 8 14.11 -8.24 33.42
C VAL A 8 12.61 -7.98 33.30
N LEU A 9 12.19 -6.72 33.16
CA LEU A 9 10.78 -6.39 32.97
C LEU A 9 10.19 -7.03 31.71
N THR A 10 10.93 -7.02 30.58
CA THR A 10 10.47 -7.68 29.35
C THR A 10 10.31 -9.18 29.58
N ALA A 11 11.27 -9.82 30.27
CA ALA A 11 11.19 -11.24 30.59
C ALA A 11 10.00 -11.57 31.50
N LEU A 12 9.74 -10.77 32.52
CA LEU A 12 8.57 -10.94 33.41
C LEU A 12 7.24 -10.82 32.65
N VAL A 13 7.10 -9.83 31.76
CA VAL A 13 5.90 -9.68 30.94
C VAL A 13 5.74 -10.85 29.96
N VAL A 14 6.83 -11.35 29.37
CA VAL A 14 6.79 -12.55 28.52
C VAL A 14 6.40 -13.79 29.33
N THR A 15 6.89 -13.96 30.56
CA THR A 15 6.47 -15.05 31.44
C THR A 15 4.99 -14.96 31.78
N ALA A 16 4.48 -13.77 32.11
CA ALA A 16 3.06 -13.55 32.34
C ALA A 16 2.23 -13.86 31.08
N LEU A 17 2.71 -13.46 29.89
CA LEU A 17 2.10 -13.80 28.61
C LEU A 17 2.03 -15.32 28.41
N THR A 18 3.15 -16.03 28.61
CA THR A 18 3.20 -17.49 28.56
C THR A 18 2.17 -18.13 29.47
N TYR A 19 2.03 -17.63 30.70
CA TYR A 19 0.99 -18.11 31.62
C TYR A 19 -0.43 -17.82 31.11
N THR A 20 -0.71 -16.63 30.57
CA THR A 20 -2.04 -16.35 30.01
C THR A 20 -2.37 -17.26 28.82
N VAL A 21 -1.40 -17.56 27.95
CA VAL A 21 -1.57 -18.52 26.86
C VAL A 21 -1.84 -19.92 27.40
N PHE A 22 -1.12 -20.37 28.43
CA PHE A 22 -1.42 -21.64 29.12
C PHE A 22 -2.88 -21.70 29.56
N ARG A 23 -3.41 -20.62 30.15
CA ARG A 23 -4.80 -20.53 30.62
C ARG A 23 -5.83 -20.43 29.50
N VAL A 24 -5.44 -19.99 28.30
CA VAL A 24 -6.30 -20.06 27.10
C VAL A 24 -6.41 -21.49 26.59
N ILE A 25 -5.31 -22.26 26.63
CA ILE A 25 -5.28 -23.68 26.21
C ILE A 25 -5.93 -24.60 27.23
N HIS A 26 -5.67 -24.36 28.52
CA HIS A 26 -6.21 -25.13 29.65
C HIS A 26 -7.13 -24.25 30.48
N PRO A 27 -8.34 -23.94 29.97
CA PRO A 27 -9.31 -23.20 30.76
C PRO A 27 -9.67 -24.04 32.00
N GLY A 28 -9.57 -23.42 33.18
CA GLY A 28 -10.05 -24.06 34.41
C GLY A 28 -11.57 -24.26 34.40
N PRO A 29 -12.14 -24.97 35.38
CA PRO A 29 -13.60 -25.13 35.49
C PRO A 29 -14.27 -23.75 35.65
N GLY A 30 -15.14 -23.36 34.71
CA GLY A 30 -15.85 -22.08 34.74
C GLY A 30 -16.03 -21.43 33.36
N SER A 31 -17.13 -20.67 33.22
CA SER A 31 -17.69 -20.13 31.97
C SER A 31 -16.68 -19.54 30.97
N GLY A 32 -16.94 -19.67 29.66
CA GLY A 32 -16.07 -19.17 28.58
C GLY A 32 -15.66 -17.69 28.69
N TRP A 33 -16.36 -16.89 29.47
CA TRP A 33 -15.96 -15.54 29.88
C TRP A 33 -14.56 -15.46 30.52
N ILE A 34 -14.18 -16.45 31.32
CA ILE A 34 -12.84 -16.51 31.94
C ILE A 34 -11.77 -16.71 30.87
N ARG A 35 -12.03 -17.61 29.91
CA ARG A 35 -11.15 -17.84 28.74
C ARG A 35 -11.00 -16.57 27.91
N GLN A 36 -12.10 -15.84 27.65
CA GLN A 36 -12.06 -14.56 26.95
C GLN A 36 -11.22 -13.50 27.70
N GLY A 37 -11.32 -13.44 29.02
CA GLY A 37 -10.47 -12.58 29.84
C GLY A 37 -8.98 -12.87 29.65
N PHE A 38 -8.59 -14.15 29.61
CA PHE A 38 -7.20 -14.54 29.33
C PHE A 38 -6.76 -14.22 27.89
N VAL A 39 -7.65 -14.32 26.91
CA VAL A 39 -7.37 -13.93 25.51
C VAL A 39 -7.05 -12.44 25.44
N ILE A 40 -7.91 -11.59 26.00
CA ILE A 40 -7.68 -10.13 26.03
C ILE A 40 -6.39 -9.80 26.78
N ALA A 41 -6.18 -10.42 27.95
CA ALA A 41 -4.95 -10.25 28.74
C ALA A 41 -3.70 -10.63 27.94
N SER A 42 -3.74 -11.74 27.19
CA SER A 42 -2.62 -12.18 26.36
C SER A 42 -2.27 -11.16 25.27
N TRP A 43 -3.25 -10.55 24.61
CA TRP A 43 -3.02 -9.50 23.61
C TRP A 43 -2.42 -8.24 24.22
N VAL A 44 -2.89 -7.82 25.40
CA VAL A 44 -2.35 -6.66 26.12
C VAL A 44 -0.91 -6.91 26.56
N LEU A 45 -0.63 -8.07 27.15
CA LEU A 45 0.73 -8.46 27.57
C LEU A 45 1.67 -8.60 26.38
N PHE A 46 1.21 -9.17 25.26
CA PHE A 46 1.95 -9.24 24.01
C PHE A 46 2.37 -7.85 23.50
N LEU A 47 1.43 -6.92 23.37
CA LEU A 47 1.73 -5.57 22.88
C LEU A 47 2.69 -4.84 23.85
N THR A 48 2.52 -5.06 25.15
CA THR A 48 3.40 -4.53 26.19
C THR A 48 4.83 -5.09 26.07
N ALA A 49 4.99 -6.41 25.94
CA ALA A 49 6.28 -7.06 25.73
C ALA A 49 6.95 -6.58 24.44
N ALA A 50 6.20 -6.51 23.34
CA ALA A 50 6.68 -6.04 22.04
C ALA A 50 7.10 -4.55 22.07
N TRP A 51 6.47 -3.73 22.91
CA TRP A 51 6.89 -2.35 23.13
C TRP A 51 8.18 -2.27 23.97
N LEU A 52 8.24 -3.00 25.09
CA LEU A 52 9.40 -3.03 25.99
C LEU A 52 10.67 -3.51 25.29
N VAL A 53 10.58 -4.58 24.49
CA VAL A 53 11.75 -5.19 23.85
C VAL A 53 12.46 -4.24 22.88
N ARG A 54 11.77 -3.25 22.30
CA ARG A 54 12.36 -2.21 21.43
C ARG A 54 13.47 -1.41 22.11
N LYS A 55 13.44 -1.33 23.44
CA LYS A 55 14.44 -0.61 24.25
C LYS A 55 15.53 -1.53 24.82
N THR A 56 15.45 -2.83 24.58
CA THR A 56 16.39 -3.85 25.08
C THR A 56 17.58 -4.04 24.13
N PRO A 57 18.82 -4.25 24.60
CA PRO A 57 19.98 -4.47 23.72
C PRO A 57 19.75 -5.55 22.66
N LYS A 58 20.17 -5.33 21.40
CA LYS A 58 19.78 -6.19 20.26
C LYS A 58 20.14 -7.68 20.44
N ARG A 59 21.29 -7.99 21.03
CA ARG A 59 21.71 -9.40 21.29
C ARG A 59 20.82 -10.07 22.33
N ALA A 60 20.62 -9.42 23.48
CA ALA A 60 19.74 -9.93 24.55
C ALA A 60 18.28 -10.02 24.08
N ALA A 61 17.80 -9.04 23.32
CA ALA A 61 16.47 -9.07 22.72
C ALA A 61 16.30 -10.24 21.75
N ALA A 62 17.31 -10.55 20.92
CA ALA A 62 17.23 -11.69 20.01
C ALA A 62 17.10 -13.02 20.76
N LEU A 63 17.91 -13.22 21.81
CA LEU A 63 17.80 -14.40 22.68
C LEU A 63 16.42 -14.48 23.35
N LEU A 64 15.96 -13.37 23.93
CA LEU A 64 14.66 -13.32 24.61
C LEU A 64 13.50 -13.57 23.65
N ILE A 65 13.57 -13.07 22.42
CA ILE A 65 12.54 -13.32 21.40
C ILE A 65 12.44 -14.80 21.07
N LEU A 66 13.59 -15.46 20.85
CA LEU A 66 13.63 -16.88 20.51
C LEU A 66 13.21 -17.77 21.70
N LEU A 67 13.80 -17.56 22.88
CA LEU A 67 13.48 -18.36 24.07
C LEU A 67 12.05 -18.10 24.55
N GLY A 68 11.63 -16.83 24.59
CA GLY A 68 10.27 -16.46 24.98
C GLY A 68 9.22 -16.98 23.99
N GLY A 69 9.50 -16.90 22.69
CA GLY A 69 8.59 -17.43 21.68
C GLY A 69 8.48 -18.95 21.74
N LEU A 70 9.61 -19.64 21.98
CA LEU A 70 9.61 -21.09 22.18
C LEU A 70 8.84 -21.47 23.45
N ALA A 71 9.01 -20.75 24.56
CA ALA A 71 8.29 -21.01 25.81
C ALA A 71 6.76 -20.86 25.63
N ILE A 72 6.31 -19.79 24.97
CA ILE A 72 4.89 -19.57 24.65
C ILE A 72 4.34 -20.72 23.80
N GLN A 73 5.08 -21.14 22.77
CA GLN A 73 4.65 -22.19 21.86
C GLN A 73 4.67 -23.60 22.48
N ILE A 74 5.66 -23.92 23.32
CA ILE A 74 5.70 -25.18 24.09
C ILE A 74 4.45 -25.29 24.95
N VAL A 75 4.12 -24.22 25.68
CA VAL A 75 2.91 -24.15 26.48
C VAL A 75 1.67 -24.31 25.62
N ALA A 76 1.62 -23.68 24.43
CA ALA A 76 0.49 -23.79 23.53
C ALA A 76 0.21 -25.24 23.08
N VAL A 77 1.26 -26.04 22.84
CA VAL A 77 1.13 -27.44 22.42
C VAL A 77 0.97 -28.44 23.58
N THR A 78 0.81 -27.99 24.82
CA THR A 78 0.52 -28.91 25.94
C THR A 78 -0.91 -29.45 25.92
N GLY A 79 -1.85 -28.72 25.30
CA GLY A 79 -3.25 -29.14 25.16
C GLY A 79 -3.58 -29.73 23.78
N PRO A 80 -4.79 -30.30 23.62
CA PRO A 80 -5.37 -30.60 22.30
C PRO A 80 -5.62 -29.31 21.50
N PRO A 81 -5.89 -29.39 20.18
CA PRO A 81 -6.35 -28.23 19.42
C PRO A 81 -7.65 -27.66 20.02
N ILE A 82 -7.79 -26.33 20.04
CA ILE A 82 -8.85 -25.65 20.81
C ILE A 82 -9.85 -24.83 19.99
N SER A 83 -9.59 -24.61 18.70
CA SER A 83 -10.48 -23.83 17.82
C SER A 83 -10.58 -24.37 16.40
N SER A 84 -9.93 -25.50 16.09
CA SER A 84 -10.00 -26.14 14.78
C SER A 84 -9.69 -27.63 14.87
N ASP A 85 -10.34 -28.43 14.04
CA ASP A 85 -10.15 -29.88 13.90
C ASP A 85 -9.41 -30.26 12.60
N ASP A 86 -9.02 -29.28 11.78
CA ASP A 86 -8.28 -29.48 10.52
C ASP A 86 -7.03 -30.36 10.68
N LEU A 87 -6.39 -30.32 11.85
CA LEU A 87 -5.15 -31.08 12.05
C LEU A 87 -5.35 -32.60 12.00
N TYR A 88 -6.55 -33.10 12.30
CA TYR A 88 -6.86 -34.52 12.11
C TYR A 88 -6.88 -34.89 10.62
N ARG A 89 -7.33 -33.97 9.77
CA ARG A 89 -7.27 -34.13 8.31
C ARG A 89 -5.83 -34.13 7.80
N TYR A 90 -4.96 -33.29 8.35
CA TYR A 90 -3.52 -33.30 8.02
C TYR A 90 -2.85 -34.64 8.34
N VAL A 91 -3.13 -35.21 9.52
CA VAL A 91 -2.61 -36.53 9.92
C VAL A 91 -3.11 -37.61 8.96
N TRP A 92 -4.39 -37.56 8.60
CA TRP A 92 -5.01 -38.51 7.66
C TRP A 92 -4.38 -38.43 6.28
N ASP A 93 -4.31 -37.24 5.67
CA ASP A 93 -3.80 -37.08 4.31
C ASP A 93 -2.31 -37.46 4.23
N GLY A 94 -1.52 -37.20 5.29
CA GLY A 94 -0.14 -37.68 5.40
C GLY A 94 -0.03 -39.21 5.43
N ARG A 95 -0.95 -39.90 6.11
CA ARG A 95 -1.02 -41.37 6.13
C ARG A 95 -1.44 -41.95 4.78
N VAL A 96 -2.44 -41.37 4.13
CA VAL A 96 -2.91 -41.80 2.80
C VAL A 96 -1.75 -41.73 1.79
N GLN A 97 -0.98 -40.64 1.82
CA GLN A 97 0.21 -40.47 0.98
C GLN A 97 1.31 -41.49 1.31
N ALA A 98 1.54 -41.78 2.59
CA ALA A 98 2.53 -42.79 2.99
C ALA A 98 2.15 -44.21 2.55
N ALA A 99 0.87 -44.48 2.30
CA ALA A 99 0.38 -45.72 1.69
C ALA A 99 0.49 -45.73 0.16
N GLY A 100 1.09 -44.70 -0.46
CA GLY A 100 1.25 -44.58 -1.90
C GLY A 100 -0.03 -44.15 -2.64
N ILE A 101 -1.02 -43.63 -1.91
CA ILE A 101 -2.30 -43.18 -2.48
C ILE A 101 -2.29 -41.65 -2.55
N ASP A 102 -2.67 -41.11 -3.70
CA ASP A 102 -2.85 -39.67 -3.86
C ASP A 102 -4.07 -39.19 -3.04
N PRO A 103 -3.93 -38.18 -2.16
CA PRO A 103 -4.96 -37.76 -1.20
C PRO A 103 -6.19 -37.13 -1.89
N TYR A 104 -6.09 -36.74 -3.16
CA TYR A 104 -7.22 -36.27 -3.96
C TYR A 104 -8.04 -37.44 -4.55
N SER A 105 -7.56 -38.68 -4.50
CA SER A 105 -8.21 -39.85 -5.14
C SER A 105 -9.55 -40.20 -4.51
N TYR A 106 -9.60 -40.18 -3.18
CA TYR A 106 -10.69 -40.68 -2.35
C TYR A 106 -10.95 -39.76 -1.16
N VAL A 107 -12.21 -39.70 -0.72
CA VAL A 107 -12.59 -39.02 0.52
C VAL A 107 -12.27 -39.91 1.74
N PRO A 108 -12.04 -39.38 2.95
CA PRO A 108 -11.71 -40.21 4.12
C PRO A 108 -12.72 -41.33 4.44
N ALA A 109 -14.00 -41.08 4.21
CA ALA A 109 -15.08 -42.04 4.40
C ALA A 109 -15.16 -43.12 3.30
N ALA A 110 -14.33 -43.04 2.25
CA ALA A 110 -14.36 -43.99 1.15
C ALA A 110 -13.93 -45.40 1.61
N PRO A 111 -14.64 -46.47 1.21
CA PRO A 111 -14.30 -47.85 1.58
C PRO A 111 -12.89 -48.28 1.15
N GLN A 112 -12.37 -47.68 0.08
CA GLN A 112 -11.02 -47.93 -0.43
C GLN A 112 -9.92 -47.59 0.59
N LEU A 113 -10.22 -46.74 1.58
CA LEU A 113 -9.29 -46.33 2.62
C LEU A 113 -9.55 -46.99 3.98
N ASP A 114 -10.47 -47.97 4.06
CA ASP A 114 -10.83 -48.64 5.32
C ASP A 114 -9.62 -49.23 6.04
N PHE A 115 -8.67 -49.80 5.28
CA PHE A 115 -7.45 -50.42 5.81
C PHE A 115 -6.47 -49.43 6.48
N LEU A 116 -6.66 -48.12 6.27
CA LEU A 116 -5.85 -47.06 6.89
C LEU A 116 -6.48 -46.47 8.15
N ARG A 117 -7.73 -46.85 8.48
CA ARG A 117 -8.44 -46.34 9.65
C ARG A 117 -7.85 -46.93 10.93
N ASP A 118 -7.59 -46.06 11.91
CA ASP A 118 -6.99 -46.45 13.19
C ASP A 118 -7.77 -45.83 14.37
N PRO A 119 -7.67 -46.40 15.58
CA PRO A 119 -8.43 -45.92 16.73
C PRO A 119 -8.17 -44.46 17.14
N GLN A 120 -7.02 -43.86 16.77
CA GLN A 120 -6.72 -42.45 17.07
C GLN A 120 -7.56 -41.48 16.23
N LEU A 121 -7.89 -41.84 14.98
CA LEU A 121 -8.71 -41.02 14.08
C LEU A 121 -10.14 -41.56 13.91
N TRP A 122 -10.35 -42.85 14.18
CA TRP A 122 -11.60 -43.60 14.06
C TRP A 122 -11.88 -44.39 15.35
N PRO A 123 -12.32 -43.74 16.44
CA PRO A 123 -12.53 -44.39 17.73
C PRO A 123 -13.68 -45.42 17.69
N ALA A 124 -13.52 -46.50 18.46
CA ALA A 124 -14.47 -47.63 18.50
C ALA A 124 -15.79 -47.33 19.24
N GLN A 125 -15.83 -46.29 20.08
CA GLN A 125 -17.04 -45.85 20.78
C GLN A 125 -17.70 -44.70 20.04
N VAL A 126 -19.03 -44.71 19.98
CA VAL A 126 -19.85 -43.59 19.50
C VAL A 126 -19.62 -42.40 20.44
N THR A 127 -18.88 -41.39 20.00
CA THR A 127 -18.72 -40.13 20.73
C THR A 127 -19.68 -39.06 20.20
N GLN A 128 -19.77 -37.90 20.86
CA GLN A 128 -20.51 -36.73 20.37
C GLN A 128 -20.03 -36.20 19.00
N TRP A 129 -18.91 -36.73 18.48
CA TRP A 129 -18.33 -36.41 17.16
C TRP A 129 -18.63 -37.48 16.11
N CYS A 130 -19.61 -38.35 16.37
CA CYS A 130 -20.14 -39.24 15.35
C CYS A 130 -20.81 -38.45 14.25
N VAL A 131 -20.54 -38.82 13.00
CA VAL A 131 -21.29 -38.29 11.86
C VAL A 131 -22.69 -38.93 11.87
N HIS A 132 -23.64 -38.30 12.59
CA HIS A 132 -25.05 -38.37 12.22
C HIS A 132 -25.26 -37.32 11.14
N ALA A 133 -25.39 -37.75 9.89
CA ALA A 133 -25.80 -36.86 8.81
C ALA A 133 -27.20 -36.30 9.13
N GLY A 134 -27.30 -35.00 9.42
CA GLY A 134 -28.45 -34.20 9.00
C GLY A 134 -28.03 -33.52 7.71
N ILE A 135 -28.50 -33.91 6.53
CA ILE A 135 -29.87 -33.79 5.97
C ILE A 135 -30.13 -35.01 5.02
N PRO A 136 -31.40 -35.40 4.73
CA PRO A 136 -31.77 -36.73 4.23
C PRO A 136 -31.24 -37.03 2.83
N ASN A 137 -30.87 -38.29 2.60
CA ASN A 137 -30.75 -38.85 1.26
C ASN A 137 -32.15 -39.31 0.79
N PRO A 138 -32.75 -38.75 -0.28
CA PRO A 138 -34.09 -39.12 -0.71
C PRO A 138 -34.19 -40.50 -1.39
N ASP A 139 -33.08 -41.10 -1.86
CA ASP A 139 -33.18 -42.01 -3.01
C ASP A 139 -32.58 -43.42 -2.88
N SER A 140 -32.24 -43.95 -1.70
CA SER A 140 -31.79 -45.36 -1.67
C SER A 140 -31.91 -46.06 -0.33
N ALA A 141 -32.69 -47.14 -0.32
CA ALA A 141 -32.66 -48.20 0.68
C ALA A 141 -31.32 -48.96 0.59
N GLY A 142 -30.35 -48.54 1.40
CA GLY A 142 -29.06 -49.20 1.56
C GLY A 142 -28.33 -48.61 2.77
N SER A 143 -28.39 -49.31 3.90
CA SER A 143 -27.84 -48.87 5.18
C SER A 143 -26.31 -48.77 5.15
N LEU A 144 -25.76 -47.58 5.41
CA LEU A 144 -24.36 -47.40 5.81
C LEU A 144 -24.23 -47.66 7.32
N THR A 145 -23.29 -48.53 7.73
CA THR A 145 -22.98 -48.76 9.15
C THR A 145 -22.30 -47.50 9.73
N PRO A 146 -22.71 -46.97 10.91
CA PRO A 146 -22.13 -45.76 11.48
C PRO A 146 -20.68 -45.98 11.97
N GLY A 147 -19.75 -45.10 11.58
CA GLY A 147 -18.39 -45.04 12.11
C GLY A 147 -18.05 -43.63 12.62
N CYS A 148 -17.49 -43.52 13.82
CA CYS A 148 -17.07 -42.25 14.42
C CYS A 148 -15.69 -41.85 13.89
N THR A 149 -15.49 -40.59 13.49
CA THR A 149 -14.16 -40.07 13.13
C THR A 149 -13.91 -38.68 13.72
N LEU A 150 -12.65 -38.40 14.06
CA LEU A 150 -12.19 -37.05 14.42
C LEU A 150 -11.84 -36.19 13.19
N ILE A 151 -11.85 -36.79 12.00
CA ILE A 151 -11.53 -36.09 10.75
C ILE A 151 -12.71 -35.22 10.34
N ASN A 152 -12.44 -33.94 10.13
CA ASN A 152 -13.46 -33.02 9.66
C ASN A 152 -13.81 -33.25 8.17
N ARG A 153 -15.08 -33.01 7.82
CA ARG A 153 -15.64 -33.23 6.47
C ARG A 153 -15.18 -34.56 5.85
N PRO A 154 -15.44 -35.72 6.47
CA PRO A 154 -14.89 -37.00 6.01
C PRO A 154 -15.48 -37.46 4.67
N THR A 155 -16.54 -36.80 4.18
CA THR A 155 -17.22 -37.10 2.92
C THR A 155 -16.73 -36.26 1.73
N VAL A 156 -15.74 -35.38 1.92
CA VAL A 156 -15.20 -34.54 0.84
C VAL A 156 -13.71 -34.76 0.62
N HIS A 157 -13.25 -34.46 -0.59
CA HIS A 157 -11.85 -34.56 -0.98
C HIS A 157 -11.01 -33.51 -0.25
N THR A 158 -9.70 -33.74 -0.10
CA THR A 158 -8.81 -32.74 0.49
C THR A 158 -8.92 -31.41 -0.28
N ILE A 159 -8.89 -30.30 0.45
CA ILE A 159 -8.81 -28.94 -0.11
C ILE A 159 -7.37 -28.44 -0.14
N TYR A 160 -6.44 -29.16 0.48
CA TYR A 160 -5.11 -28.65 0.74
C TYR A 160 -4.26 -28.74 -0.53
N PRO A 161 -3.53 -27.67 -0.89
CA PRO A 161 -2.62 -27.67 -2.04
C PRO A 161 -1.41 -28.64 -1.90
N PRO A 162 -0.74 -29.01 -3.01
CA PRO A 162 0.33 -30.01 -3.01
C PRO A 162 1.53 -29.74 -2.07
N VAL A 163 1.90 -28.48 -1.79
CA VAL A 163 2.99 -28.20 -0.83
C VAL A 163 2.53 -28.43 0.61
N ALA A 164 1.24 -28.19 0.91
CA ALA A 164 0.66 -28.58 2.18
C ALA A 164 0.61 -30.11 2.32
N GLU A 165 0.20 -30.81 1.26
CA GLU A 165 0.19 -32.27 1.22
C GLU A 165 1.60 -32.87 1.44
N ALA A 166 2.61 -32.32 0.76
CA ALA A 166 4.01 -32.70 0.97
C ALA A 166 4.48 -32.47 2.43
N TYR A 167 4.01 -31.40 3.09
CA TYR A 167 4.28 -31.17 4.50
C TYR A 167 3.61 -32.22 5.39
N PHE A 168 2.35 -32.57 5.14
CA PHE A 168 1.63 -33.59 5.90
C PHE A 168 2.31 -34.96 5.76
N SER A 169 2.67 -35.34 4.54
CA SER A 169 3.43 -36.56 4.27
C SER A 169 4.79 -36.55 4.99
N ALA A 170 5.54 -35.44 4.94
CA ALA A 170 6.84 -35.35 5.60
C ALA A 170 6.73 -35.49 7.12
N VAL A 171 5.72 -34.87 7.75
CA VAL A 171 5.48 -35.02 9.19
C VAL A 171 5.13 -36.46 9.54
N HIS A 172 4.27 -37.11 8.76
CA HIS A 172 3.92 -38.51 8.97
C HIS A 172 5.14 -39.43 8.85
N LEU A 173 6.01 -39.23 7.84
CA LEU A 173 7.22 -40.04 7.66
C LEU A 173 8.22 -39.89 8.82
N LEU A 174 8.29 -38.70 9.43
CA LEU A 174 9.17 -38.45 10.58
C LEU A 174 8.58 -38.97 11.90
N TRP A 175 7.25 -38.91 12.06
CA TRP A 175 6.54 -39.34 13.27
C TRP A 175 5.26 -40.14 12.97
N PRO A 176 5.36 -41.39 12.47
CA PRO A 176 4.20 -42.15 11.97
C PRO A 176 3.09 -42.39 12.99
N THR A 177 3.45 -42.50 14.27
CA THR A 177 2.53 -42.77 15.39
C THR A 177 2.24 -41.54 16.25
N GLY A 178 2.72 -40.36 15.85
CA GLY A 178 2.65 -39.14 16.66
C GLY A 178 1.28 -38.44 16.67
N GLY A 179 0.31 -38.93 15.89
CA GLY A 179 -1.04 -38.36 15.79
C GLY A 179 -1.03 -36.85 15.58
N TYR A 180 -1.98 -36.14 16.20
CA TYR A 180 -2.08 -34.68 16.11
C TYR A 180 -0.89 -33.94 16.75
N LYS A 181 -0.21 -34.53 17.73
CA LYS A 181 0.96 -33.95 18.40
C LYS A 181 2.14 -33.78 17.44
N SER A 182 2.30 -34.68 16.48
CA SER A 182 3.36 -34.59 15.46
C SER A 182 3.24 -33.29 14.63
N ILE A 183 2.02 -32.95 14.21
CA ILE A 183 1.71 -31.74 13.46
C ILE A 183 1.94 -30.50 14.33
N GLN A 184 1.48 -30.50 15.59
CA GLN A 184 1.75 -29.40 16.53
C GLN A 184 3.26 -29.15 16.69
N CYS A 185 4.05 -30.20 16.92
CA CYS A 185 5.51 -30.11 17.05
C CYS A 185 6.17 -29.58 15.76
N ALA A 186 5.77 -30.08 14.60
CA ALA A 186 6.27 -29.61 13.32
C ALA A 186 5.93 -28.13 13.09
N ALA A 187 4.72 -27.69 13.45
CA ALA A 187 4.31 -26.31 13.31
C ALA A 187 5.09 -25.36 14.25
N VAL A 188 5.42 -25.80 15.47
CA VAL A 188 6.32 -25.06 16.38
C VAL A 188 7.70 -24.88 15.77
N ILE A 189 8.26 -25.93 15.15
CA ILE A 189 9.55 -25.87 14.47
C ILE A 189 9.49 -24.85 13.32
N VAL A 190 8.48 -24.93 12.45
CA VAL A 190 8.30 -23.98 11.33
C VAL A 190 8.11 -22.55 11.83
N SER A 191 7.34 -22.35 12.89
CA SER A 191 7.14 -21.03 13.51
C SER A 191 8.43 -20.45 14.11
N PHE A 192 9.26 -21.29 14.74
CA PHE A 192 10.59 -20.89 15.22
C PHE A 192 11.50 -20.46 14.07
N PHE A 193 11.54 -21.23 12.98
CA PHE A 193 12.28 -20.84 11.77
C PHE A 193 11.71 -19.59 11.10
N THR A 194 10.41 -19.34 11.22
CA THR A 194 9.77 -18.10 10.76
C THR A 194 10.30 -16.89 11.55
N ALA A 195 10.43 -17.01 12.87
CA ALA A 195 11.05 -15.96 13.69
C ALA A 195 12.52 -15.71 13.30
N LEU A 196 13.29 -16.76 13.02
CA LEU A 196 14.68 -16.65 12.53
C LEU A 196 14.74 -15.99 11.15
N ALA A 197 13.87 -16.38 10.22
CA ALA A 197 13.77 -15.80 8.89
C ALA A 197 13.43 -14.30 8.98
N LEU A 198 12.46 -13.91 9.81
CA LEU A 198 12.13 -12.51 10.09
C LEU A 198 13.36 -11.74 10.60
N MET A 199 14.07 -12.26 11.61
CA MET A 199 15.28 -11.60 12.11
C MET A 199 16.36 -11.46 11.03
N TRP A 200 16.55 -12.49 10.19
CA TRP A 200 17.50 -12.48 9.09
C TRP A 200 17.13 -11.42 8.04
N VAL A 201 15.87 -11.41 7.57
CA VAL A 201 15.38 -10.43 6.59
C VAL A 201 15.51 -9.01 7.15
N LEU A 202 15.06 -8.77 8.39
CA LEU A 202 15.14 -7.47 9.05
C LEU A 202 16.59 -6.98 9.16
N ARG A 203 17.52 -7.82 9.62
CA ARG A 203 18.96 -7.46 9.71
C ARG A 203 19.53 -7.12 8.34
N ARG A 204 19.26 -7.95 7.34
CA ARG A 204 19.73 -7.71 5.97
C ARG A 204 19.18 -6.38 5.46
N ALA A 205 17.89 -6.12 5.66
CA ALA A 205 17.22 -4.89 5.24
C ALA A 205 17.60 -3.65 6.09
N ARG A 206 18.55 -3.76 7.03
CA ARG A 206 18.94 -2.69 7.97
C ARG A 206 17.77 -2.16 8.82
N LEU A 207 16.79 -3.02 9.10
CA LEU A 207 15.65 -2.77 9.98
C LEU A 207 15.91 -3.32 11.38
N ASP A 208 15.10 -2.93 12.37
CA ASP A 208 15.27 -3.42 13.74
C ASP A 208 14.79 -4.88 13.86
N PRO A 209 15.70 -5.87 14.07
CA PRO A 209 15.33 -7.28 14.19
C PRO A 209 14.42 -7.59 15.38
N ARG A 210 14.33 -6.67 16.36
CA ARG A 210 13.44 -6.82 17.50
C ARG A 210 11.96 -6.88 17.10
N SER A 211 11.62 -6.43 15.89
CA SER A 211 10.26 -6.53 15.34
C SER A 211 9.80 -7.98 15.15
N ALA A 212 10.73 -8.96 15.08
CA ALA A 212 10.39 -10.38 15.07
C ALA A 212 9.62 -10.84 16.34
N ALA A 213 9.68 -10.07 17.43
CA ALA A 213 8.83 -10.27 18.61
C ALA A 213 7.33 -10.25 18.27
N LEU A 214 6.93 -9.49 17.25
CA LEU A 214 5.53 -9.40 16.80
C LEU A 214 5.00 -10.71 16.21
N TRP A 215 5.88 -11.60 15.77
CA TRP A 215 5.52 -12.97 15.38
C TRP A 215 5.69 -13.92 16.56
N ALA A 216 6.90 -13.96 17.12
CA ALA A 216 7.29 -14.98 18.10
C ALA A 216 6.44 -14.99 19.37
N TRP A 217 5.91 -13.83 19.78
CA TRP A 217 5.11 -13.68 21.01
C TRP A 217 3.63 -13.42 20.74
N CYS A 218 3.18 -13.48 19.48
CA CYS A 218 1.78 -13.20 19.16
C CYS A 218 0.85 -14.32 19.68
N PRO A 219 -0.20 -14.01 20.45
CA PRO A 219 -1.15 -15.01 20.93
C PRO A 219 -1.84 -15.79 19.81
N ALA A 220 -2.13 -15.13 18.68
CA ALA A 220 -2.69 -15.79 17.49
C ALA A 220 -1.70 -16.79 16.87
N VAL A 221 -0.39 -16.50 16.86
CA VAL A 221 0.62 -17.46 16.38
C VAL A 221 0.71 -18.67 17.32
N ALA A 222 0.68 -18.43 18.63
CA ALA A 222 0.69 -19.53 19.61
C ALA A 222 -0.56 -20.43 19.47
N THR A 223 -1.73 -19.84 19.30
CA THR A 223 -2.99 -20.60 19.21
C THR A 223 -3.14 -21.27 17.85
N GLU A 224 -3.00 -20.50 16.77
CA GLU A 224 -3.34 -21.00 15.42
C GLU A 224 -2.20 -21.77 14.76
N ALA A 225 -0.96 -21.27 14.85
CA ALA A 225 0.17 -21.98 14.25
C ALA A 225 0.59 -23.17 15.13
N ALA A 226 0.80 -22.97 16.44
CA ALA A 226 1.32 -24.03 17.30
C ALA A 226 0.23 -24.98 17.82
N ASN A 227 -0.79 -24.50 18.54
CA ASN A 227 -1.80 -25.38 19.14
C ASN A 227 -2.73 -26.03 18.08
N ASN A 228 -3.28 -25.27 17.13
CA ASN A 228 -4.12 -25.85 16.09
C ASN A 228 -3.32 -26.45 14.92
N GLY A 229 -2.01 -26.22 14.86
CA GLY A 229 -1.16 -26.79 13.82
C GLY A 229 -1.45 -26.28 12.41
N HIS A 230 -2.05 -25.10 12.25
CA HIS A 230 -2.47 -24.63 10.93
C HIS A 230 -1.30 -24.46 9.96
N ILE A 231 -1.48 -25.02 8.77
CA ILE A 231 -0.48 -25.08 7.69
C ILE A 231 -0.05 -23.69 7.17
N ASP A 232 -0.86 -22.66 7.42
CA ASP A 232 -0.57 -21.25 7.15
C ASP A 232 0.80 -20.79 7.70
N VAL A 233 1.34 -21.46 8.74
CA VAL A 233 2.69 -21.22 9.28
C VAL A 233 3.80 -21.47 8.26
N LEU A 234 3.69 -22.54 7.46
CA LEU A 234 4.65 -22.86 6.39
C LEU A 234 4.53 -21.87 5.24
N SER A 235 3.29 -21.53 4.89
CA SER A 235 3.00 -20.52 3.88
C SER A 235 3.61 -19.15 4.25
N ALA A 236 3.50 -18.74 5.52
CA ALA A 236 4.11 -17.51 6.04
C ALA A 236 5.65 -17.56 5.98
N LEU A 237 6.29 -18.68 6.37
CA LEU A 237 7.74 -18.85 6.29
C LEU A 237 8.24 -18.67 4.85
N LEU A 238 7.63 -19.39 3.90
CA LEU A 238 8.00 -19.34 2.49
C LEU A 238 7.80 -17.92 1.92
N ALA A 239 6.70 -17.26 2.27
CA ALA A 239 6.41 -15.89 1.85
C ALA A 239 7.44 -14.88 2.39
N ILE A 240 7.80 -14.95 3.68
CA ILE A 240 8.82 -14.08 4.28
C ILE A 240 10.17 -14.26 3.61
N CYS A 241 10.59 -15.52 3.39
CA CYS A 241 11.83 -15.83 2.69
C CYS A 241 11.81 -15.29 1.26
N GLY A 242 10.73 -15.50 0.52
CA GLY A 242 10.55 -15.00 -0.85
C GLY A 242 10.63 -13.47 -0.92
N LEU A 243 9.90 -12.77 -0.05
CA LEU A 243 9.94 -11.30 0.04
C LEU A 243 11.32 -10.78 0.42
N GLY A 244 12.02 -11.46 1.33
CA GLY A 244 13.39 -11.13 1.75
C GLY A 244 14.40 -11.26 0.62
N VAL A 245 14.30 -12.32 -0.19
CA VAL A 245 15.11 -12.51 -1.39
C VAL A 245 14.81 -11.41 -2.42
N LEU A 246 13.53 -11.14 -2.70
CA LEU A 246 13.09 -10.17 -3.71
C LEU A 246 13.49 -8.73 -3.38
N ALA A 247 13.43 -8.33 -2.10
CA ALA A 247 13.88 -7.02 -1.65
C ALA A 247 15.33 -6.71 -2.08
N ARG A 248 16.16 -7.76 -2.19
CA ARG A 248 17.59 -7.66 -2.54
C ARG A 248 17.92 -8.18 -3.93
N ALA A 249 16.93 -8.63 -4.70
CA ALA A 249 17.17 -9.28 -5.98
C ALA A 249 17.75 -8.28 -7.00
N ARG A 250 19.08 -8.36 -7.19
CA ARG A 250 19.81 -7.63 -8.24
C ARG A 250 20.04 -8.47 -9.49
N THR A 251 19.98 -9.80 -9.38
CA THR A 251 20.18 -10.75 -10.50
C THR A 251 18.89 -11.48 -10.89
N THR A 252 18.79 -11.94 -12.13
CA THR A 252 17.63 -12.70 -12.63
C THR A 252 17.43 -13.97 -11.81
N ARG A 253 18.52 -14.67 -11.47
CA ARG A 253 18.48 -15.85 -10.59
C ARG A 253 17.88 -15.55 -9.22
N ALA A 254 18.26 -14.45 -8.57
CA ALA A 254 17.69 -14.07 -7.29
C ALA A 254 16.20 -13.68 -7.40
N ALA A 255 15.82 -12.98 -8.49
CA ALA A 255 14.42 -12.65 -8.74
C ALA A 255 13.58 -13.91 -8.99
N ALA A 256 14.10 -14.87 -9.75
CA ALA A 256 13.47 -16.17 -9.98
C ALA A 256 13.35 -16.97 -8.68
N GLY A 257 14.41 -17.07 -7.88
CA GLY A 257 14.37 -17.76 -6.58
C GLY A 257 13.35 -17.17 -5.61
N GLY A 258 13.23 -15.84 -5.57
CA GLY A 258 12.18 -15.16 -4.83
C GLY A 258 10.77 -15.46 -5.36
N GLY A 259 10.60 -15.52 -6.69
CA GLY A 259 9.35 -15.93 -7.34
C GLY A 259 8.96 -17.37 -7.01
N VAL A 260 9.91 -18.32 -7.10
CA VAL A 260 9.70 -19.74 -6.74
C VAL A 260 9.17 -19.85 -5.30
N LEU A 261 9.81 -19.18 -4.34
CA LEU A 261 9.37 -19.21 -2.94
C LEU A 261 7.93 -18.69 -2.75
N LEU A 262 7.53 -17.64 -3.49
CA LEU A 262 6.15 -17.13 -3.46
C LEU A 262 5.17 -18.09 -4.14
N GLY A 263 5.56 -18.75 -5.23
CA GLY A 263 4.77 -19.79 -5.88
C GLY A 263 4.52 -20.98 -4.97
N LEU A 264 5.56 -21.46 -4.27
CA LEU A 264 5.44 -22.53 -3.27
C LEU A 264 4.63 -22.11 -2.05
N ALA A 265 4.76 -20.86 -1.59
CA ALA A 265 3.91 -20.32 -0.52
C ALA A 265 2.43 -20.33 -0.93
N ALA A 266 2.12 -19.89 -2.16
CA ALA A 266 0.77 -19.93 -2.73
C ALA A 266 0.25 -21.36 -2.94
N ALA A 267 1.14 -22.30 -3.26
CA ALA A 267 0.84 -23.73 -3.36
C ALA A 267 0.86 -24.46 -2.00
N THR A 268 1.00 -23.74 -0.88
CA THR A 268 0.73 -24.21 0.48
C THR A 268 -0.64 -23.71 0.95
N LYS A 269 -0.95 -22.45 0.67
CA LYS A 269 -2.23 -21.77 0.93
C LYS A 269 -2.34 -20.59 -0.03
N PHE A 270 -3.53 -20.20 -0.48
CA PHE A 270 -3.66 -19.19 -1.54
C PHE A 270 -3.38 -17.73 -1.12
N ILE A 271 -3.45 -17.40 0.17
CA ILE A 271 -3.31 -16.02 0.69
C ILE A 271 -2.03 -15.28 0.22
N PRO A 272 -0.82 -15.91 0.15
CA PRO A 272 0.40 -15.23 -0.29
C PRO A 272 0.36 -14.67 -1.71
N VAL A 273 -0.60 -15.05 -2.55
CA VAL A 273 -0.83 -14.39 -3.86
C VAL A 273 -1.03 -12.88 -3.67
N LEU A 274 -1.64 -12.46 -2.55
CA LEU A 274 -1.86 -11.05 -2.19
C LEU A 274 -0.56 -10.28 -1.95
N ALA A 275 0.57 -10.95 -1.75
CA ALA A 275 1.88 -10.31 -1.64
C ALA A 275 2.46 -9.89 -3.02
N GLY A 276 1.91 -10.43 -4.12
CA GLY A 276 2.37 -10.22 -5.48
C GLY A 276 2.55 -8.75 -5.90
N PRO A 277 1.56 -7.85 -5.72
CA PRO A 277 1.67 -6.46 -6.17
C PRO A 277 2.91 -5.72 -5.67
N GLY A 278 3.41 -6.05 -4.48
CA GLY A 278 4.60 -5.45 -3.89
C GLY A 278 5.93 -5.88 -4.52
N THR A 279 5.96 -6.99 -5.25
CA THR A 279 7.20 -7.62 -5.72
C THR A 279 7.49 -7.39 -7.20
N LEU A 280 6.51 -6.89 -7.95
CA LEU A 280 6.53 -6.81 -9.42
C LEU A 280 7.21 -5.56 -10.01
N ARG A 281 7.89 -4.75 -9.21
CA ARG A 281 8.45 -3.46 -9.68
C ARG A 281 9.75 -3.55 -10.49
N ARG A 282 10.62 -4.52 -10.23
CA ARG A 282 11.94 -4.63 -10.89
C ARG A 282 11.95 -5.58 -12.10
N ARG A 283 11.39 -6.78 -11.93
CA ARG A 283 11.39 -7.84 -12.94
C ARG A 283 10.07 -8.63 -12.91
N PRO A 284 8.93 -7.97 -13.24
CA PRO A 284 7.60 -8.58 -13.11
C PRO A 284 7.51 -9.93 -13.82
N PHE A 285 7.95 -9.99 -15.08
CA PHE A 285 7.86 -11.22 -15.87
C PHE A 285 8.65 -12.39 -15.28
N VAL A 286 9.86 -12.15 -14.76
CA VAL A 286 10.68 -13.21 -14.14
C VAL A 286 10.03 -13.72 -12.87
N VAL A 287 9.55 -12.82 -12.01
CA VAL A 287 8.93 -13.19 -10.74
C VAL A 287 7.62 -13.94 -10.98
N ILE A 288 6.76 -13.44 -11.88
CA ILE A 288 5.48 -14.08 -12.23
C ILE A 288 5.73 -15.46 -12.86
N SER A 289 6.64 -15.55 -13.83
CA SER A 289 6.91 -16.81 -14.52
C SER A 289 7.49 -17.84 -13.57
N ALA A 290 8.44 -17.45 -12.70
CA ALA A 290 9.03 -18.36 -11.73
C ALA A 290 8.03 -18.80 -10.65
N ALA A 291 7.18 -17.89 -10.16
CA ALA A 291 6.12 -18.24 -9.21
C ALA A 291 5.09 -19.17 -9.84
N SER A 292 4.65 -18.88 -11.06
CA SER A 292 3.66 -19.69 -11.79
C SER A 292 4.23 -21.06 -12.14
N ALA A 293 5.49 -21.12 -12.59
CA ALA A 293 6.17 -22.39 -12.88
C ALA A 293 6.32 -23.26 -11.63
N ALA A 294 6.72 -22.68 -10.49
CA ALA A 294 6.82 -23.42 -9.24
C ALA A 294 5.45 -23.92 -8.74
N PHE A 295 4.42 -23.07 -8.84
CA PHE A 295 3.06 -23.43 -8.49
C PHE A 295 2.55 -24.57 -9.39
N VAL A 296 2.67 -24.45 -10.70
CA VAL A 296 2.21 -25.50 -11.64
C VAL A 296 3.01 -26.79 -11.46
N ALA A 297 4.33 -26.71 -11.29
CA ALA A 297 5.20 -27.89 -11.17
C ALA A 297 4.81 -28.81 -10.02
N VAL A 298 4.33 -28.27 -8.89
CA VAL A 298 3.89 -29.10 -7.75
C VAL A 298 2.48 -29.68 -7.96
N TYR A 299 1.64 -29.09 -8.81
CA TYR A 299 0.32 -29.64 -9.16
C TYR A 299 0.37 -30.70 -10.27
N VAL A 300 1.35 -30.64 -11.17
CA VAL A 300 1.44 -31.54 -12.34
C VAL A 300 1.41 -33.02 -11.97
N PRO A 301 2.16 -33.52 -10.98
CA PRO A 301 2.10 -34.95 -10.61
C PRO A 301 0.70 -35.40 -10.20
N HIS A 302 -0.01 -34.60 -9.40
CA HIS A 302 -1.38 -34.90 -8.96
C HIS A 302 -2.37 -34.80 -10.11
N LEU A 303 -2.22 -33.82 -11.00
CA LEU A 303 -3.06 -33.69 -12.19
C LEU A 303 -2.93 -34.91 -13.12
N ILE A 304 -1.71 -35.45 -13.26
CA ILE A 304 -1.46 -36.68 -14.04
C ILE A 304 -2.08 -37.90 -13.33
N ALA A 305 -1.96 -37.98 -12.00
CA ALA A 305 -2.42 -39.13 -11.22
C ALA A 305 -3.95 -39.22 -11.09
N VAL A 306 -4.63 -38.10 -10.82
CA VAL A 306 -6.06 -38.07 -10.46
C VAL A 306 -6.93 -37.16 -11.34
N GLY A 307 -6.33 -36.51 -12.34
CA GLY A 307 -7.05 -35.58 -13.22
C GLY A 307 -7.63 -34.38 -12.46
N GLY A 308 -8.84 -33.98 -12.83
CA GLY A 308 -9.52 -32.81 -12.25
C GLY A 308 -9.83 -32.91 -10.75
N LYS A 309 -9.73 -34.11 -10.14
CA LYS A 309 -9.93 -34.30 -8.69
C LYS A 309 -8.95 -33.50 -7.83
N VAL A 310 -7.81 -33.08 -8.39
CA VAL A 310 -6.81 -32.22 -7.73
C VAL A 310 -7.36 -30.85 -7.29
N ILE A 311 -8.48 -30.40 -7.90
CA ILE A 311 -9.19 -29.19 -7.45
C ILE A 311 -9.75 -29.38 -6.03
N GLY A 312 -10.04 -30.63 -5.65
CA GLY A 312 -10.46 -31.00 -4.31
C GLY A 312 -11.80 -30.38 -3.93
N PHE A 313 -11.95 -30.05 -2.65
CA PHE A 313 -13.16 -29.44 -2.11
C PHE A 313 -13.27 -27.91 -2.31
N LEU A 314 -12.35 -27.29 -3.08
CA LEU A 314 -12.33 -25.83 -3.23
C LEU A 314 -13.66 -25.21 -3.70
N PRO A 315 -14.39 -25.75 -4.71
CA PRO A 315 -15.66 -25.18 -5.14
C PRO A 315 -16.74 -25.26 -4.06
N GLY A 316 -16.84 -26.40 -3.37
CA GLY A 316 -17.79 -26.59 -2.27
C GLY A 316 -17.47 -25.68 -1.07
N TYR A 317 -16.19 -25.50 -0.76
CA TYR A 317 -15.76 -24.55 0.28
C TYR A 317 -16.15 -23.10 -0.02
N LEU A 318 -16.07 -22.67 -1.29
CA LEU A 318 -16.50 -21.31 -1.66
C LEU A 318 -18.00 -21.09 -1.44
N GLN A 319 -18.82 -22.13 -1.65
CA GLN A 319 -20.26 -22.12 -1.41
C GLN A 319 -20.58 -22.19 0.09
N GLU A 320 -19.97 -23.13 0.82
CA GLU A 320 -20.17 -23.29 2.28
C GLU A 320 -19.94 -21.98 3.02
N GLU A 321 -18.96 -21.21 2.57
CA GLU A 321 -18.61 -19.97 3.23
C GLU A 321 -19.29 -18.74 2.63
N GLY A 322 -20.20 -18.89 1.67
CA GLY A 322 -21.01 -17.80 1.13
C GLY A 322 -20.22 -16.75 0.32
N TYR A 323 -19.11 -17.14 -0.31
CA TYR A 323 -18.43 -16.23 -1.25
C TYR A 323 -19.24 -15.97 -2.53
N ASP A 324 -20.13 -16.90 -2.89
CA ASP A 324 -21.03 -16.83 -4.03
C ASP A 324 -22.30 -16.01 -3.74
N SER A 325 -22.79 -16.02 -2.51
CA SER A 325 -24.01 -15.33 -2.06
C SER A 325 -23.76 -13.90 -1.56
N GLY A 326 -22.50 -13.54 -1.23
CA GLY A 326 -22.12 -12.19 -0.82
C GLY A 326 -22.14 -11.95 0.70
N HIS A 327 -22.72 -12.85 1.49
CA HIS A 327 -22.86 -12.72 2.95
C HIS A 327 -21.56 -12.75 3.74
N ARG A 328 -20.43 -13.07 3.10
CA ARG A 328 -19.11 -13.16 3.74
C ARG A 328 -18.50 -11.79 4.04
N SER A 329 -18.86 -10.74 3.32
CA SER A 329 -18.21 -9.42 3.38
C SER A 329 -18.91 -8.45 4.35
N VAL A 330 -18.94 -8.80 5.64
CA VAL A 330 -19.82 -8.17 6.64
C VAL A 330 -19.65 -6.65 6.83
N LEU A 331 -18.51 -6.07 6.44
CA LEU A 331 -18.30 -4.61 6.43
C LEU A 331 -18.80 -3.94 5.14
N ILE A 332 -18.70 -4.62 4.00
CA ILE A 332 -19.10 -4.08 2.70
C ILE A 332 -20.61 -4.11 2.56
N ASP A 333 -21.25 -5.15 3.10
CA ASP A 333 -22.71 -5.33 3.12
C ASP A 333 -23.43 -4.20 3.87
N LEU A 334 -22.71 -3.41 4.69
CA LEU A 334 -23.25 -2.21 5.35
C LEU A 334 -23.51 -1.04 4.38
N VAL A 335 -22.85 -1.05 3.22
CA VAL A 335 -22.81 0.08 2.28
C VAL A 335 -23.27 -0.33 0.88
N VAL A 336 -23.19 -1.63 0.58
CA VAL A 336 -23.49 -2.22 -0.72
C VAL A 336 -24.50 -3.36 -0.52
N PRO A 337 -25.53 -3.50 -1.36
CA PRO A 337 -26.44 -4.64 -1.29
C PRO A 337 -25.72 -5.98 -1.47
N ASP A 338 -26.12 -7.01 -0.71
CA ASP A 338 -25.48 -8.33 -0.62
C ASP A 338 -25.08 -8.94 -1.97
N ARG A 339 -25.97 -8.86 -2.97
CA ARG A 339 -25.72 -9.38 -4.34
C ARG A 339 -24.50 -8.79 -5.04
N PHE A 340 -24.00 -7.64 -4.58
CA PHE A 340 -22.83 -6.96 -5.14
C PHE A 340 -21.62 -6.98 -4.20
N SER A 341 -21.75 -7.52 -3.00
CA SER A 341 -20.72 -7.44 -1.96
C SER A 341 -19.43 -8.14 -2.33
N THR A 342 -19.50 -9.36 -2.88
CA THR A 342 -18.30 -10.07 -3.37
C THR A 342 -17.58 -9.28 -4.47
N ALA A 343 -18.33 -8.71 -5.42
CA ALA A 343 -17.77 -7.90 -6.49
C ALA A 343 -17.14 -6.60 -5.96
N ALA A 344 -17.79 -5.95 -4.99
CA ALA A 344 -17.27 -4.76 -4.33
C ALA A 344 -16.00 -5.07 -3.52
N ALA A 345 -15.95 -6.20 -2.81
CA ALA A 345 -14.76 -6.68 -2.10
C ALA A 345 -13.59 -6.90 -3.06
N ALA A 346 -13.85 -7.62 -4.16
CA ALA A 346 -12.86 -7.86 -5.20
C ALA A 346 -12.35 -6.55 -5.82
N LEU A 347 -13.23 -5.58 -6.08
CA LEU A 347 -12.86 -4.27 -6.59
C LEU A 347 -11.99 -3.49 -5.59
N VAL A 348 -12.33 -3.48 -4.30
CA VAL A 348 -11.52 -2.84 -3.25
C VAL A 348 -10.13 -3.45 -3.19
N ILE A 349 -10.03 -4.77 -3.25
CA ILE A 349 -8.75 -5.49 -3.26
C ILE A 349 -7.96 -5.16 -4.53
N ALA A 350 -8.58 -5.19 -5.72
CA ALA A 350 -7.94 -4.90 -7.00
C ALA A 350 -7.42 -3.45 -7.08
N VAL A 351 -8.23 -2.48 -6.65
CA VAL A 351 -7.84 -1.06 -6.58
C VAL A 351 -6.68 -0.89 -5.61
N THR A 352 -6.75 -1.51 -4.43
CA THR A 352 -5.68 -1.47 -3.44
C THR A 352 -4.40 -2.11 -3.97
N ALA A 353 -4.48 -3.27 -4.62
CA ALA A 353 -3.38 -3.97 -5.27
C ALA A 353 -2.73 -3.10 -6.36
N TYR A 354 -3.55 -2.46 -7.21
CA TYR A 354 -3.05 -1.55 -8.24
C TYR A 354 -2.33 -0.34 -7.63
N PHE A 355 -2.91 0.33 -6.63
CA PHE A 355 -2.26 1.44 -5.95
C PHE A 355 -0.98 1.00 -5.24
N ALA A 356 -1.00 -0.16 -4.59
CA ALA A 356 0.15 -0.75 -3.92
C ALA A 356 1.27 -1.03 -4.91
N TYR A 357 0.99 -1.65 -6.07
CA TYR A 357 1.95 -1.86 -7.16
C TYR A 357 2.53 -0.53 -7.69
N ARG A 358 1.67 0.46 -7.95
CA ARG A 358 2.08 1.77 -8.45
C ARG A 358 2.98 2.52 -7.49
N HIS A 359 2.86 2.30 -6.18
CA HIS A 359 3.64 3.01 -5.16
C HIS A 359 4.59 2.09 -4.37
N ALA A 360 4.78 0.85 -4.82
CA ALA A 360 5.61 -0.13 -4.14
C ALA A 360 7.08 0.34 -4.11
N ASP A 361 7.67 0.23 -2.93
CA ASP A 361 9.11 0.35 -2.73
C ASP A 361 9.75 -1.02 -3.00
N PRO A 362 10.57 -1.17 -4.07
CA PRO A 362 11.16 -2.46 -4.42
C PRO A 362 12.15 -2.99 -3.37
N ASP A 363 12.68 -2.13 -2.49
CA ASP A 363 13.57 -2.54 -1.41
C ASP A 363 12.78 -2.95 -0.15
N ARG A 364 11.46 -2.69 -0.11
CA ARG A 364 10.55 -3.05 0.99
C ARG A 364 9.21 -3.60 0.44
N PRO A 365 9.24 -4.70 -0.34
CA PRO A 365 8.06 -5.24 -1.01
C PRO A 365 6.95 -5.68 -0.04
N TRP A 366 7.34 -6.08 1.18
CA TRP A 366 6.41 -6.45 2.25
C TRP A 366 5.46 -5.32 2.64
N ARG A 367 5.79 -4.04 2.43
CA ARG A 367 4.88 -2.93 2.77
C ARG A 367 3.61 -2.94 1.92
N ALA A 368 3.76 -3.20 0.63
CA ALA A 368 2.63 -3.37 -0.27
C ALA A 368 1.87 -4.66 0.09
N ALA A 369 2.58 -5.75 0.38
CA ALA A 369 1.96 -6.99 0.83
C ALA A 369 1.13 -6.81 2.11
N THR A 370 1.62 -6.07 3.13
CA THR A 370 0.87 -5.77 4.36
C THR A 370 -0.43 -5.03 4.06
N ILE A 371 -0.38 -4.01 3.20
CA ILE A 371 -1.55 -3.20 2.85
C ILE A 371 -2.58 -4.04 2.09
N VAL A 372 -2.14 -4.79 1.07
CA VAL A 372 -3.05 -5.60 0.24
C VAL A 372 -3.65 -6.75 1.07
N THR A 373 -2.83 -7.48 1.82
CA THR A 373 -3.30 -8.59 2.66
C THR A 373 -4.24 -8.10 3.75
N GLY A 374 -3.87 -7.04 4.48
CA GLY A 374 -4.71 -6.48 5.52
C GLY A 374 -6.04 -5.92 4.98
N THR A 375 -6.01 -5.28 3.80
CA THR A 375 -7.24 -4.77 3.16
C THR A 375 -8.11 -5.92 2.67
N ALA A 376 -7.54 -6.99 2.12
CA ALA A 376 -8.29 -8.16 1.72
C ALA A 376 -9.00 -8.79 2.91
N LEU A 377 -8.33 -8.97 4.05
CA LEU A 377 -8.95 -9.47 5.27
C LEU A 377 -10.05 -8.55 5.81
N LEU A 378 -9.91 -7.23 5.70
CA LEU A 378 -10.98 -6.28 6.04
C LEU A 378 -12.15 -6.32 5.05
N ALA A 379 -11.90 -6.63 3.78
CA ALA A 379 -12.92 -6.65 2.72
C ALA A 379 -13.70 -7.97 2.69
N THR A 380 -13.05 -9.09 2.97
CA THR A 380 -13.64 -10.43 2.94
C THR A 380 -14.01 -10.95 4.32
N THR A 381 -13.56 -10.28 5.39
CA THR A 381 -13.91 -10.54 6.79
C THR A 381 -13.99 -12.02 7.17
N PRO A 382 -12.92 -12.82 6.95
CA PRO A 382 -12.95 -14.24 7.31
C PRO A 382 -13.20 -14.43 8.80
N GLU A 383 -14.00 -15.43 9.13
CA GLU A 383 -14.38 -15.75 10.50
C GLU A 383 -13.22 -16.37 11.28
N PHE A 384 -12.31 -17.07 10.59
CA PHE A 384 -11.30 -17.87 11.25
C PHE A 384 -9.94 -17.16 11.47
N PRO A 385 -9.33 -17.29 12.66
CA PRO A 385 -8.13 -16.54 13.05
C PRO A 385 -6.84 -16.91 12.29
N TRP A 386 -6.71 -18.13 11.78
CA TRP A 386 -5.50 -18.57 11.06
C TRP A 386 -5.23 -17.78 9.77
N TYR A 387 -6.27 -17.21 9.13
CA TYR A 387 -6.12 -16.32 7.96
C TYR A 387 -5.23 -15.09 8.25
N SER A 388 -5.06 -14.72 9.51
CA SER A 388 -4.25 -13.57 9.92
C SER A 388 -2.76 -13.87 10.07
N LEU A 389 -2.31 -15.13 10.03
CA LEU A 389 -0.92 -15.50 10.30
C LEU A 389 0.06 -14.81 9.33
N LEU A 390 -0.22 -14.84 8.03
CA LEU A 390 0.60 -14.11 7.06
C LEU A 390 0.63 -12.60 7.35
N LEU A 391 -0.50 -12.00 7.75
CA LEU A 391 -0.55 -10.58 8.10
C LEU A 391 0.35 -10.28 9.31
N VAL A 392 0.34 -11.10 10.36
CA VAL A 392 1.21 -10.94 11.54
C VAL A 392 2.69 -10.95 11.13
N ALA A 393 3.09 -11.90 10.29
CA ALA A 393 4.44 -11.98 9.71
C ALA A 393 4.81 -10.72 8.90
N LEU A 394 3.89 -10.23 8.06
CA LEU A 394 4.09 -9.03 7.26
C LEU A 394 4.18 -7.76 8.13
N VAL A 395 3.41 -7.68 9.21
CA VAL A 395 3.50 -6.58 10.18
C VAL A 395 4.84 -6.59 10.92
N ALA A 396 5.38 -7.77 11.23
CA ALA A 396 6.72 -7.91 11.80
C ALA A 396 7.81 -7.35 10.86
N LEU A 397 7.64 -7.48 9.53
CA LEU A 397 8.55 -6.90 8.53
C LEU A 397 8.37 -5.39 8.32
N ASP A 398 7.12 -4.91 8.22
CA ASP A 398 6.83 -3.50 7.90
C ASP A 398 6.89 -2.57 9.13
N GLY A 399 6.56 -3.08 10.31
CA GLY A 399 6.51 -2.32 11.56
C GLY A 399 5.21 -1.54 11.79
N ARG A 400 4.19 -1.72 10.94
CA ARG A 400 2.86 -1.13 11.09
C ARG A 400 1.97 -1.95 12.02
N VAL A 401 2.22 -1.78 13.31
CA VAL A 401 1.51 -2.50 14.38
C VAL A 401 0.00 -2.29 14.37
N GLU A 402 -0.50 -1.20 13.78
CA GLU A 402 -1.95 -0.94 13.64
C GLU A 402 -2.70 -2.07 12.92
N TRP A 403 -2.04 -2.78 12.00
CA TRP A 403 -2.66 -3.90 11.28
C TRP A 403 -2.85 -5.15 12.15
N LEU A 404 -2.20 -5.24 13.31
CA LEU A 404 -2.48 -6.32 14.27
C LEU A 404 -3.89 -6.22 14.84
N ALA A 405 -4.57 -5.07 14.74
CA ALA A 405 -5.96 -4.93 15.11
C ALA A 405 -6.86 -5.87 14.30
N VAL A 406 -6.52 -6.18 13.04
CA VAL A 406 -7.25 -7.16 12.22
C VAL A 406 -7.09 -8.56 12.79
N ALA A 407 -5.87 -8.98 13.12
CA ALA A 407 -5.62 -10.29 13.73
C ALA A 407 -6.31 -10.42 15.09
N ALA A 408 -6.24 -9.37 15.94
CA ALA A 408 -6.89 -9.35 17.23
C ALA A 408 -8.42 -9.41 17.12
N ALA A 409 -9.01 -8.67 16.17
CA ALA A 409 -10.45 -8.70 15.91
C ALA A 409 -10.93 -10.13 15.59
N ILE A 410 -10.23 -10.83 14.70
CA ILE A 410 -10.61 -12.19 14.32
C ILE A 410 -10.48 -13.14 15.53
N SER A 411 -9.32 -13.14 16.20
CA SER A 411 -9.07 -14.02 17.36
C SER A 411 -10.02 -13.79 18.53
N THR A 412 -10.52 -12.56 18.72
CA THR A 412 -11.48 -12.25 19.80
C THR A 412 -12.92 -12.55 19.41
N SER A 413 -13.24 -12.53 18.10
CA SER A 413 -14.57 -12.83 17.60
C SER A 413 -14.92 -14.32 17.62
N THR A 414 -13.96 -15.21 17.32
CA THR A 414 -14.18 -16.67 17.35
C THR A 414 -14.47 -17.18 18.76
N ILE A 415 -13.72 -16.70 19.76
CA ILE A 415 -13.91 -17.16 21.14
C ILE A 415 -15.20 -16.58 21.74
N TRP A 416 -15.67 -15.44 21.23
CA TRP A 416 -16.98 -14.89 21.60
C TRP A 416 -18.14 -15.69 21.02
N HIS A 417 -17.97 -16.30 19.84
CA HIS A 417 -18.94 -17.21 19.25
C HIS A 417 -19.17 -18.43 20.16
N ASP A 418 -18.09 -19.03 20.68
CA ASP A 418 -18.16 -20.14 21.65
C ASP A 418 -18.95 -19.81 22.93
N ILE A 419 -19.02 -18.52 23.30
CA ILE A 419 -19.67 -18.04 24.53
C ILE A 419 -21.13 -17.69 24.32
N THR A 420 -21.48 -17.08 23.18
CA THR A 420 -22.77 -16.41 22.98
C THR A 420 -23.66 -17.05 21.91
N GLY A 421 -23.12 -17.95 21.09
CA GLY A 421 -23.85 -18.57 19.98
C GLY A 421 -24.24 -17.61 18.84
N ALA A 422 -23.87 -16.32 18.91
CA ALA A 422 -24.25 -15.29 17.94
C ALA A 422 -23.03 -14.75 17.17
N PRO A 423 -22.75 -15.23 15.93
CA PRO A 423 -21.51 -14.91 15.21
C PRO A 423 -21.47 -13.50 14.60
N LEU A 424 -22.55 -13.07 13.94
CA LEU A 424 -22.53 -11.92 13.02
C LEU A 424 -22.36 -10.52 13.66
N PRO A 425 -23.04 -10.15 14.76
CA PRO A 425 -22.91 -8.81 15.36
C PRO A 425 -21.48 -8.52 15.85
N ASN A 426 -20.78 -9.53 16.32
CA ASN A 426 -19.46 -9.40 16.95
C ASN A 426 -18.33 -9.34 15.91
N LEU A 427 -18.44 -10.11 14.83
CA LEU A 427 -17.50 -10.05 13.71
C LEU A 427 -17.50 -8.65 13.08
N ARG A 428 -18.70 -8.10 12.83
CA ARG A 428 -18.88 -6.72 12.32
C ARG A 428 -18.24 -5.68 13.23
N ALA A 429 -18.51 -5.75 14.54
CA ALA A 429 -17.94 -4.83 15.51
C ALA A 429 -16.41 -4.93 15.58
N GLY A 430 -15.86 -6.14 15.65
CA GLY A 430 -14.42 -6.37 15.69
C GLY A 430 -13.69 -5.83 14.47
N TYR A 431 -14.17 -6.17 13.27
CA TYR A 431 -13.62 -5.67 12.01
C TYR A 431 -13.81 -4.17 11.82
N GLY A 432 -14.94 -3.61 12.29
CA GLY A 432 -15.19 -2.17 12.28
C GLY A 432 -14.20 -1.40 13.15
N VAL A 433 -13.92 -1.90 14.36
CA VAL A 433 -12.89 -1.35 15.25
C VAL A 433 -11.50 -1.48 14.62
N ALA A 434 -11.17 -2.63 14.02
CA ALA A 434 -9.90 -2.82 13.34
C ALA A 434 -9.70 -1.82 12.18
N LEU A 435 -10.73 -1.61 11.36
CA LEU A 435 -10.73 -0.62 10.30
C LEU A 435 -10.52 0.79 10.85
N ALA A 436 -11.25 1.17 11.91
CA ALA A 436 -11.10 2.47 12.56
C ALA A 436 -9.68 2.71 13.08
N VAL A 437 -9.08 1.70 13.73
CA VAL A 437 -7.69 1.76 14.22
C VAL A 437 -6.70 1.96 13.07
N VAL A 438 -6.84 1.20 11.98
CA VAL A 438 -5.97 1.31 10.79
C VAL A 438 -6.11 2.69 10.12
N LEU A 439 -7.34 3.20 9.98
CA LEU A 439 -7.60 4.51 9.39
C LEU A 439 -7.06 5.64 10.27
N ALA A 440 -7.31 5.61 11.58
CA ALA A 440 -6.83 6.60 12.54
C ALA A 440 -5.29 6.62 12.58
N ALA A 441 -4.64 5.46 12.70
CA ALA A 441 -3.18 5.36 12.66
C ALA A 441 -2.61 5.88 11.34
N THR A 442 -3.27 5.57 10.21
CA THR A 442 -2.87 6.09 8.90
C THR A 442 -2.99 7.61 8.81
N ALA A 443 -4.07 8.18 9.35
CA ALA A 443 -4.28 9.63 9.40
C ALA A 443 -3.22 10.32 10.28
N VAL A 444 -2.98 9.81 11.49
CA VAL A 444 -1.95 10.33 12.42
C VAL A 444 -0.57 10.29 11.76
N ARG A 445 -0.20 9.18 11.10
CA ARG A 445 1.08 9.09 10.38
C ARG A 445 1.18 10.07 9.22
N ARG A 446 0.08 10.35 8.52
CA ARG A 446 0.04 11.37 7.45
C ARG A 446 0.23 12.78 8.01
N ILE A 447 -0.44 13.10 9.13
CA ILE A 447 -0.33 14.39 9.82
C ILE A 447 1.09 14.58 10.35
N ALA A 448 1.64 13.58 11.05
CA ALA A 448 3.00 13.64 11.59
C ALA A 448 4.07 13.82 10.49
N ARG A 449 3.92 13.14 9.35
CA ARG A 449 4.80 13.34 8.18
C ARG A 449 4.66 14.73 7.59
N ALA A 450 3.44 15.27 7.52
CA ALA A 450 3.21 16.63 7.04
C ALA A 450 3.81 17.68 7.99
N ALA A 451 3.78 17.43 9.30
CA ALA A 451 4.40 18.28 10.31
C ALA A 451 5.94 18.22 10.26
N HIS A 452 6.52 17.03 10.08
CA HIS A 452 7.97 16.86 10.01
C HIS A 452 8.57 17.36 8.69
N ASN A 453 7.81 17.31 7.60
CA ASN A 453 8.20 17.87 6.30
C ASN A 453 7.81 19.35 6.16
N ARG A 454 7.44 20.07 7.23
CA ARG A 454 7.42 21.54 7.18
C ARG A 454 8.88 21.99 7.11
N PRO A 455 9.34 22.60 6.00
CA PRO A 455 10.67 23.17 5.97
C PRO A 455 10.78 24.19 7.11
N GLY A 456 11.81 24.06 7.94
CA GLY A 456 12.21 25.15 8.81
C GLY A 456 12.43 26.36 7.93
N ARG A 457 11.66 27.42 8.15
CA ARG A 457 11.84 28.71 7.49
C ARG A 457 13.30 29.12 7.78
N PRO A 458 14.19 29.21 6.78
CA PRO A 458 15.50 29.77 7.01
C PRO A 458 15.27 31.19 7.51
N ALA A 459 15.98 31.59 8.57
CA ALA A 459 16.07 33.01 8.90
C ALA A 459 16.63 33.70 7.65
N ALA A 460 15.83 34.57 7.05
CA ALA A 460 16.27 35.39 5.93
C ALA A 460 17.47 36.21 6.43
N ALA A 461 18.64 36.00 5.82
CA ALA A 461 19.76 36.90 6.01
C ALA A 461 19.34 38.28 5.46
N PRO A 462 19.57 39.39 6.17
CA PRO A 462 19.23 40.71 5.67
C PRO A 462 20.05 40.97 4.41
N HIS A 463 19.38 41.24 3.29
CA HIS A 463 20.03 41.86 2.14
C HIS A 463 20.38 43.31 2.51
N PRO A 464 21.55 43.83 2.13
CA PRO A 464 21.89 45.23 2.35
C PRO A 464 20.93 46.14 1.56
N PRO A 465 20.61 47.34 2.06
CA PRO A 465 19.74 48.28 1.36
C PRO A 465 20.41 48.71 0.06
N ARG A 466 19.71 48.55 -1.08
CA ARG A 466 20.20 48.96 -2.39
C ARG A 466 19.65 50.34 -2.74
N GLU A 467 20.58 51.26 -3.06
CA GLU A 467 20.32 52.64 -3.44
C GLU A 467 19.40 52.75 -4.66
N ARG A 468 18.44 53.68 -4.57
CA ARG A 468 17.64 54.13 -5.70
C ARG A 468 18.48 55.10 -6.52
N THR A 469 18.79 54.75 -7.75
CA THR A 469 19.20 55.75 -8.74
C THR A 469 17.92 56.38 -9.32
N PRO A 470 17.78 57.72 -9.33
CA PRO A 470 16.75 58.37 -10.11
C PRO A 470 17.17 58.38 -11.58
N MET A 471 16.25 58.06 -12.48
CA MET A 471 16.40 58.35 -13.90
C MET A 471 15.20 59.18 -14.34
N ASP A 472 15.50 60.42 -14.72
CA ASP A 472 14.65 61.32 -15.48
C ASP A 472 14.65 60.94 -16.98
N ASP A 473 13.64 61.41 -17.70
CA ASP A 473 13.13 61.06 -19.05
C ASP A 473 12.31 59.76 -19.08
N GLU A 474 10.98 59.88 -19.20
CA GLU A 474 9.99 58.81 -18.96
C GLU A 474 10.35 57.51 -19.69
N PRO A 475 11.08 56.59 -19.02
CA PRO A 475 11.67 55.47 -19.70
C PRO A 475 10.68 54.32 -19.63
N ILE A 476 10.62 53.51 -20.68
CA ILE A 476 9.92 52.22 -20.65
C ILE A 476 10.44 51.43 -19.44
N THR A 477 9.62 51.32 -18.39
CA THR A 477 10.04 50.73 -17.11
C THR A 477 9.82 49.22 -17.09
N VAL A 478 8.93 48.71 -17.97
CA VAL A 478 8.54 47.30 -18.01
C VAL A 478 8.44 46.80 -19.45
N ASP A 479 9.09 45.67 -19.73
CA ASP A 479 8.88 44.90 -20.96
C ASP A 479 7.92 43.75 -20.71
N VAL A 480 6.96 43.54 -21.60
CA VAL A 480 5.92 42.51 -21.48
C VAL A 480 6.14 41.46 -22.56
N VAL A 481 6.64 40.30 -22.17
CA VAL A 481 6.82 39.15 -23.03
C VAL A 481 5.49 38.44 -23.26
N LEU A 482 5.06 38.44 -24.51
CA LEU A 482 3.82 37.84 -25.01
C LEU A 482 4.17 36.64 -25.93
N PRO A 483 4.29 35.41 -25.41
CA PRO A 483 4.49 34.23 -26.25
C PRO A 483 3.26 34.01 -27.15
N CYS A 484 3.47 34.04 -28.46
CA CYS A 484 2.41 34.07 -29.46
C CYS A 484 2.53 32.87 -30.41
N LEU A 485 1.41 32.15 -30.59
CA LEU A 485 1.27 31.07 -31.56
C LEU A 485 -0.19 30.98 -32.01
N ASP A 486 -0.45 31.49 -33.20
CA ASP A 486 -1.79 31.62 -33.79
C ASP A 486 -2.78 32.35 -32.86
N GLU A 487 -2.50 33.62 -32.56
CA GLU A 487 -3.32 34.48 -31.68
C GLU A 487 -3.73 35.81 -32.36
N ALA A 488 -3.85 35.83 -33.70
CA ALA A 488 -4.12 37.04 -34.49
C ALA A 488 -5.34 37.83 -34.01
N ALA A 489 -6.40 37.13 -33.59
CA ALA A 489 -7.65 37.74 -33.11
C ALA A 489 -7.52 38.42 -31.74
N ALA A 490 -6.56 38.00 -30.90
CA ALA A 490 -6.38 38.52 -29.55
C ALA A 490 -5.52 39.80 -29.53
N LEU A 491 -4.60 39.93 -30.48
CA LEU A 491 -3.60 40.99 -30.51
C LEU A 491 -4.19 42.42 -30.45
N PRO A 492 -5.23 42.80 -31.22
CA PRO A 492 -5.81 44.13 -31.12
C PRO A 492 -6.35 44.47 -29.71
N TYR A 493 -6.95 43.49 -29.04
CA TYR A 493 -7.44 43.65 -27.67
C TYR A 493 -6.27 43.80 -26.68
N ILE A 494 -5.24 42.98 -26.81
CA ILE A 494 -4.06 43.02 -25.92
C ILE A 494 -3.32 44.34 -26.08
N MET A 495 -3.06 44.75 -27.32
CA MET A 495 -2.28 45.96 -27.61
C MET A 495 -3.01 47.23 -27.20
N SER A 496 -4.34 47.30 -27.39
CA SER A 496 -5.13 48.48 -26.97
C SER A 496 -5.27 48.64 -25.44
N ARG A 497 -4.91 47.61 -24.67
CA ARG A 497 -4.99 47.59 -23.20
C ARG A 497 -3.62 47.67 -22.52
N MET A 498 -2.54 47.84 -23.29
CA MET A 498 -1.19 47.95 -22.72
C MET A 498 -1.08 49.24 -21.89
N PRO A 499 -0.66 49.20 -20.61
CA PRO A 499 -0.54 50.41 -19.81
C PRO A 499 0.60 51.32 -20.31
N GLU A 500 0.51 52.61 -20.00
CA GLU A 500 1.60 53.57 -20.23
C GLU A 500 2.88 53.13 -19.50
N GLY A 501 4.03 53.27 -20.16
CA GLY A 501 5.33 52.82 -19.66
C GLY A 501 5.63 51.32 -19.84
N TYR A 502 4.73 50.55 -20.48
CA TYR A 502 4.92 49.13 -20.78
C TYR A 502 5.11 48.91 -22.29
N ARG A 503 6.13 48.14 -22.66
CA ARG A 503 6.38 47.77 -24.06
C ARG A 503 6.08 46.31 -24.32
N ALA A 504 5.28 46.03 -25.35
CA ALA A 504 4.99 44.68 -25.79
C ALA A 504 6.17 44.07 -26.57
N ILE A 505 6.60 42.87 -26.15
CA ILE A 505 7.50 42.00 -26.89
C ILE A 505 6.72 40.74 -27.28
N VAL A 506 6.23 40.71 -28.52
CA VAL A 506 5.50 39.58 -29.06
C VAL A 506 6.50 38.58 -29.64
N VAL A 507 6.53 37.38 -29.08
CA VAL A 507 7.47 36.34 -29.50
C VAL A 507 6.73 35.29 -30.31
N ASP A 508 6.93 35.31 -31.62
CA ASP A 508 6.34 34.34 -32.55
C ASP A 508 7.28 33.15 -32.74
N ASN A 509 6.76 31.93 -32.54
CA ASN A 509 7.51 30.69 -32.75
C ASN A 509 6.83 29.73 -33.73
N GLY A 510 6.24 30.29 -34.79
CA GLY A 510 5.69 29.55 -35.91
C GLY A 510 4.19 29.68 -36.06
N SER A 511 3.65 30.90 -35.89
CA SER A 511 2.27 31.20 -36.26
C SER A 511 2.06 31.11 -37.77
N THR A 512 0.83 30.81 -38.16
CA THR A 512 0.37 30.63 -39.54
C THR A 512 -0.80 31.55 -39.90
N ASP A 513 -1.31 32.31 -38.94
CA ASP A 513 -2.49 33.18 -39.05
C ASP A 513 -2.17 34.67 -39.25
N GLY A 514 -0.89 35.01 -39.43
CA GLY A 514 -0.43 36.40 -39.59
C GLY A 514 -0.22 37.16 -38.27
N SER A 515 -0.24 36.50 -37.11
CA SER A 515 -0.01 37.10 -35.79
C SER A 515 1.21 38.03 -35.72
N ALA A 516 2.36 37.61 -36.26
CA ALA A 516 3.59 38.40 -36.23
C ALA A 516 3.45 39.74 -36.98
N ARG A 517 2.81 39.74 -38.15
CA ARG A 517 2.56 40.97 -38.92
C ARG A 517 1.62 41.91 -38.17
N ILE A 518 0.51 41.37 -37.67
CA ILE A 518 -0.49 42.15 -36.91
C ILE A 518 0.15 42.78 -35.66
N ALA A 519 0.99 42.03 -34.95
CA ALA A 519 1.69 42.55 -33.77
C ALA A 519 2.63 43.72 -34.13
N ALA A 520 3.38 43.61 -35.23
CA ALA A 520 4.26 44.68 -35.70
C ALA A 520 3.47 45.92 -36.13
N ASP A 521 2.37 45.75 -36.86
CA ASP A 521 1.49 46.85 -37.31
C ASP A 521 0.86 47.59 -36.12
N LEU A 522 0.63 46.88 -35.00
CA LEU A 522 0.14 47.44 -33.74
C LEU A 522 1.26 48.02 -32.84
N GLY A 523 2.50 48.08 -33.31
CA GLY A 523 3.63 48.71 -32.62
C GLY A 523 4.35 47.84 -31.59
N ALA A 524 4.13 46.51 -31.58
CA ALA A 524 4.90 45.61 -30.72
C ALA A 524 6.30 45.35 -31.29
N LEU A 525 7.27 45.12 -30.40
CA LEU A 525 8.53 44.51 -30.81
C LEU A 525 8.29 43.02 -31.10
N VAL A 526 8.49 42.59 -32.33
CA VAL A 526 8.30 41.19 -32.73
C VAL A 526 9.63 40.45 -32.73
N VAL A 527 9.71 39.36 -31.97
CA VAL A 527 10.87 38.46 -31.89
C VAL A 527 10.49 37.13 -32.51
N THR A 528 11.28 36.65 -33.47
CA THR A 528 11.10 35.33 -34.08
C THR A 528 11.94 34.29 -33.34
N GLU A 529 11.32 33.19 -32.90
CA GLU A 529 12.00 32.06 -32.27
C GLU A 529 11.80 30.79 -33.11
N ALA A 530 12.89 30.25 -33.66
CA ALA A 530 12.84 29.08 -34.54
C ALA A 530 12.37 27.79 -33.82
N LYS A 531 12.60 27.69 -32.51
CA LYS A 531 12.23 26.53 -31.70
C LYS A 531 10.82 26.66 -31.15
N ARG A 532 9.92 25.80 -31.64
CA ARG A 532 8.56 25.70 -31.09
C ARG A 532 8.58 25.30 -29.60
N GLY A 533 7.80 26.02 -28.80
CA GLY A 533 7.53 25.70 -27.40
C GLY A 533 7.26 26.95 -26.57
N PHE A 534 6.31 26.85 -25.63
CA PHE A 534 5.95 27.97 -24.75
C PHE A 534 7.16 28.56 -24.03
N GLY A 535 7.96 27.73 -23.35
CA GLY A 535 9.17 28.18 -22.67
C GLY A 535 10.27 28.70 -23.60
N ALA A 536 10.31 28.27 -24.88
CA ALA A 536 11.23 28.84 -25.86
C ALA A 536 10.87 30.30 -26.16
N ALA A 537 9.59 30.56 -26.46
CA ALA A 537 9.10 31.91 -26.71
C ALA A 537 9.28 32.81 -25.47
N CYS A 538 8.94 32.33 -24.27
CA CYS A 538 9.17 33.10 -23.05
C CYS A 538 10.65 33.45 -22.84
N HIS A 539 11.56 32.51 -23.11
CA HIS A 539 12.99 32.74 -22.90
C HIS A 539 13.58 33.72 -23.92
N ALA A 540 13.24 33.58 -25.21
CA ALA A 540 13.68 34.51 -26.25
C ALA A 540 13.18 35.93 -25.99
N GLY A 541 11.94 36.09 -25.51
CA GLY A 541 11.43 37.39 -25.10
C GLY A 541 12.16 37.99 -23.90
N LEU A 542 12.52 37.16 -22.91
CA LEU A 542 13.32 37.60 -21.76
C LEU A 542 14.73 38.07 -22.19
N GLU A 543 15.36 37.38 -23.15
CA GLU A 543 16.66 37.78 -23.69
C GLU A 543 16.56 39.10 -24.49
N ALA A 544 15.48 39.28 -25.25
CA ALA A 544 15.22 40.48 -26.05
C ALA A 544 14.80 41.71 -25.23
N ALA A 545 14.23 41.51 -24.04
CA ALA A 545 13.88 42.59 -23.13
C ALA A 545 15.08 43.45 -22.78
N LYS A 546 14.85 44.73 -22.51
CA LYS A 546 15.86 45.72 -22.07
C LYS A 546 15.42 46.50 -20.83
N ALA A 547 14.13 46.50 -20.51
CA ALA A 547 13.61 47.14 -19.32
C ALA A 547 14.11 46.46 -18.03
N PRO A 548 14.21 47.20 -16.90
CA PRO A 548 14.67 46.65 -15.63
C PRO A 548 13.73 45.58 -15.06
N VAL A 549 12.42 45.67 -15.34
CA VAL A 549 11.41 44.68 -14.96
C VAL A 549 10.82 44.03 -16.21
N VAL A 550 10.64 42.71 -16.15
CA VAL A 550 10.01 41.92 -17.22
C VAL A 550 8.74 41.28 -16.70
N CYS A 551 7.65 41.50 -17.42
CA CYS A 551 6.41 40.78 -17.25
C CYS A 551 6.25 39.68 -18.30
N PHE A 552 5.61 38.58 -17.92
CA PHE A 552 5.09 37.58 -18.85
C PHE A 552 3.57 37.67 -18.83
N CYS A 553 2.92 37.56 -19.99
CA CYS A 553 1.46 37.48 -20.10
C CYS A 553 1.08 36.63 -21.32
N ASP A 554 0.04 35.81 -21.22
CA ASP A 554 -0.41 34.99 -22.36
C ASP A 554 -1.01 35.87 -23.46
N CYS A 555 -0.73 35.55 -24.73
CA CYS A 555 -1.15 36.34 -25.88
C CYS A 555 -2.58 35.98 -26.39
N ASP A 556 -3.43 35.32 -25.59
CA ASP A 556 -4.71 34.75 -26.03
C ASP A 556 -5.97 35.49 -25.52
N GLY A 557 -5.78 36.68 -24.94
CA GLY A 557 -6.84 37.53 -24.39
C GLY A 557 -7.46 37.02 -23.08
N SER A 558 -6.99 35.90 -22.52
CA SER A 558 -7.52 35.38 -21.25
C SER A 558 -7.10 36.20 -20.03
N LEU A 559 -6.08 37.04 -20.17
CA LEU A 559 -5.60 37.99 -19.17
C LEU A 559 -5.66 39.39 -19.76
N ASP A 560 -6.07 40.34 -18.93
CA ASP A 560 -6.18 41.75 -19.30
C ASP A 560 -4.86 42.49 -19.02
N PRO A 561 -4.16 43.02 -20.05
CA PRO A 561 -2.89 43.75 -19.87
C PRO A 561 -3.01 44.98 -18.96
N ALA A 562 -4.20 45.57 -18.82
CA ALA A 562 -4.43 46.67 -17.88
C ALA A 562 -4.18 46.27 -16.40
N GLN A 563 -4.11 44.96 -16.10
CA GLN A 563 -3.79 44.45 -14.76
C GLN A 563 -2.30 44.17 -14.53
N LEU A 564 -1.44 44.33 -15.54
CA LEU A 564 0.02 44.19 -15.41
C LEU A 564 0.63 45.04 -14.28
N PRO A 565 0.16 46.27 -13.99
CA PRO A 565 0.66 47.04 -12.86
C PRO A 565 0.47 46.35 -11.50
N ARG A 566 -0.51 45.44 -11.35
CA ARG A 566 -0.70 44.68 -10.11
C ARG A 566 0.45 43.71 -9.83
N VAL A 567 1.08 43.17 -10.89
CA VAL A 567 2.24 42.28 -10.74
C VAL A 567 3.56 43.04 -10.81
N ALA A 568 3.68 44.04 -11.68
CA ALA A 568 4.92 44.79 -11.85
C ALA A 568 5.17 45.82 -10.74
N GLY A 569 4.12 46.45 -10.21
CA GLY A 569 4.19 47.49 -9.18
C GLY A 569 4.98 47.07 -7.94
N PRO A 570 4.67 45.93 -7.29
CA PRO A 570 5.43 45.48 -6.12
C PRO A 570 6.91 45.17 -6.44
N VAL A 571 7.23 44.74 -7.67
CA VAL A 571 8.62 44.50 -8.10
C VAL A 571 9.36 45.83 -8.28
N LEU A 572 8.73 46.80 -8.95
CA LEU A 572 9.26 48.16 -9.13
C LEU A 572 9.50 48.85 -7.78
N ALA A 573 8.58 48.67 -6.82
CA ALA A 573 8.68 49.19 -5.45
C ALA A 573 9.74 48.47 -4.60
N GLY A 574 10.24 47.30 -5.03
CA GLY A 574 11.18 46.48 -4.27
C GLY A 574 10.56 45.69 -3.12
N GLU A 575 9.25 45.48 -3.14
CA GLU A 575 8.49 44.74 -2.13
C GLU A 575 8.56 43.21 -2.35
N ALA A 576 8.77 42.79 -3.59
CA ALA A 576 8.91 41.38 -3.97
C ALA A 576 9.87 41.23 -5.16
N ASP A 577 10.55 40.09 -5.23
CA ASP A 577 11.48 39.76 -6.32
C ASP A 577 10.73 39.11 -7.50
N LEU A 578 9.67 38.34 -7.19
CA LEU A 578 8.78 37.70 -8.17
C LEU A 578 7.32 37.80 -7.71
N VAL A 579 6.46 38.34 -8.56
CA VAL A 579 5.01 38.42 -8.31
C VAL A 579 4.27 37.57 -9.32
N LEU A 580 3.32 36.74 -8.86
CA LEU A 580 2.44 35.94 -9.69
C LEU A 580 1.01 36.47 -9.67
N GLY A 581 0.39 36.53 -10.85
CA GLY A 581 -1.05 36.77 -11.00
C GLY A 581 -1.82 35.49 -10.72
N ARG A 582 -2.55 35.47 -9.60
CA ARG A 582 -3.48 34.41 -9.23
C ARG A 582 -4.79 34.58 -9.99
N ARG A 583 -5.09 33.64 -10.87
CA ARG A 583 -6.24 33.68 -11.77
C ARG A 583 -7.57 33.57 -11.03
N ARG A 584 -8.46 34.52 -11.30
CA ARG A 584 -9.86 34.57 -10.85
C ARG A 584 -10.79 34.48 -12.07
N PRO A 585 -11.41 33.31 -12.33
CA PRO A 585 -12.31 33.14 -13.46
C PRO A 585 -13.47 34.15 -13.43
N THR A 586 -13.68 34.88 -14.52
CA THR A 586 -14.75 35.88 -14.65
C THR A 586 -16.04 35.33 -15.30
N GLY A 587 -16.00 34.12 -15.85
CA GLY A 587 -17.15 33.49 -16.48
C GLY A 587 -17.06 31.97 -16.57
N THR A 588 -18.18 31.32 -16.89
CA THR A 588 -18.24 29.87 -17.13
C THR A 588 -17.37 29.49 -18.33
N GLY A 589 -16.53 28.47 -18.18
CA GLY A 589 -15.65 27.99 -19.26
C GLY A 589 -14.29 28.70 -19.36
N ALA A 590 -14.05 29.79 -18.61
CA ALA A 590 -12.78 30.51 -18.64
C ALA A 590 -11.58 29.65 -18.22
N TRP A 591 -11.75 28.79 -17.20
CA TRP A 591 -10.70 27.91 -16.71
C TRP A 591 -11.17 26.44 -16.61
N PRO A 592 -10.68 25.55 -17.50
CA PRO A 592 -11.09 24.15 -17.50
C PRO A 592 -10.86 23.43 -16.16
N PRO A 593 -11.81 22.61 -15.66
CA PRO A 593 -11.71 21.96 -14.35
C PRO A 593 -10.46 21.09 -14.18
N HIS A 594 -10.05 20.36 -15.21
CA HIS A 594 -8.86 19.51 -15.18
C HIS A 594 -7.57 20.33 -15.03
N ALA A 595 -7.49 21.51 -15.66
CA ALA A 595 -6.38 22.44 -15.51
C ALA A 595 -6.37 23.11 -14.11
N ARG A 596 -7.54 23.41 -13.54
CA ARG A 596 -7.68 23.90 -12.16
C ARG A 596 -7.16 22.90 -11.14
N VAL A 597 -7.54 21.62 -11.29
CA VAL A 597 -7.06 20.54 -10.43
C VAL A 597 -5.55 20.34 -10.58
N ALA A 598 -5.03 20.32 -11.81
CA ALA A 598 -3.59 20.21 -12.06
C ALA A 598 -2.80 21.35 -11.38
N ASN A 599 -3.27 22.59 -11.53
CA ASN A 599 -2.67 23.76 -10.89
C ASN A 599 -2.76 23.70 -9.36
N TRP A 600 -3.91 23.31 -8.80
CA TRP A 600 -4.08 23.16 -7.36
C TRP A 600 -3.11 22.13 -6.78
N VAL A 601 -2.91 20.99 -7.46
CA VAL A 601 -1.93 19.98 -7.05
C VAL A 601 -0.52 20.55 -7.07
N LEU A 602 -0.16 21.29 -8.11
CA LEU A 602 1.18 21.87 -8.26
C LEU A 602 1.46 22.95 -7.21
N ALA A 603 0.54 23.89 -7.04
CA ALA A 603 0.61 24.92 -6.00
C ALA A 603 0.70 24.27 -4.61
N ARG A 604 -0.08 23.21 -4.34
CA ARG A 604 0.02 22.44 -3.08
C ARG A 604 1.39 21.80 -2.89
N ARG A 605 2.06 21.37 -3.97
CA ARG A 605 3.43 20.84 -3.88
C ARG A 605 4.44 21.94 -3.59
N LEU A 606 4.33 23.11 -4.24
CA LEU A 606 5.17 24.28 -3.97
C LEU A 606 5.08 24.73 -2.51
N ARG A 607 3.85 24.81 -1.96
CA ARG A 607 3.65 25.14 -0.53
C ARG A 607 4.27 24.13 0.43
N ARG A 608 4.39 22.86 0.04
CA ARG A 608 5.04 21.83 0.87
C ARG A 608 6.55 21.99 0.95
N ILE A 609 7.17 22.65 -0.03
CA ILE A 609 8.61 22.93 -0.05
C ILE A 609 8.92 24.37 0.36
N GLY A 610 7.95 25.09 0.95
CA GLY A 610 8.15 26.42 1.53
C GLY A 610 7.86 27.60 0.61
N ILE A 611 7.40 27.36 -0.62
CA ILE A 611 7.03 28.42 -1.56
C ILE A 611 5.52 28.66 -1.46
N ASP A 612 5.10 29.73 -0.78
CA ASP A 612 3.67 29.98 -0.50
C ASP A 612 2.91 30.61 -1.69
N VAL A 613 2.66 29.79 -2.71
CA VAL A 613 1.84 30.17 -3.88
C VAL A 613 0.60 29.30 -4.00
N ARG A 614 -0.51 29.89 -4.45
CA ARG A 614 -1.82 29.27 -4.66
C ARG A 614 -2.12 29.06 -6.13
N ASP A 615 -1.46 29.76 -7.04
CA ASP A 615 -1.61 29.62 -8.47
C ASP A 615 -0.28 29.83 -9.22
N LEU A 616 0.02 28.94 -10.18
CA LEU A 616 1.09 29.14 -11.14
C LEU A 616 0.54 29.85 -12.39
N GLY A 617 -0.06 31.03 -12.20
CA GLY A 617 -0.73 31.79 -13.25
C GLY A 617 0.24 32.35 -14.30
N PRO A 618 -0.17 32.54 -15.57
CA PRO A 618 0.73 32.95 -16.65
C PRO A 618 1.25 34.38 -16.52
N MET A 619 0.48 35.27 -15.88
CA MET A 619 0.91 36.64 -15.58
C MET A 619 1.93 36.64 -14.45
N ARG A 620 3.17 37.09 -14.71
CA ARG A 620 4.25 37.17 -13.70
C ARG A 620 5.15 38.36 -13.96
N ALA A 621 5.76 38.92 -12.92
CA ALA A 621 6.74 39.98 -13.05
C ALA A 621 7.95 39.73 -12.14
N ALA A 622 9.15 40.03 -12.64
CA ALA A 622 10.40 40.02 -11.87
C ALA A 622 11.47 40.90 -12.53
N ARG A 623 12.57 41.15 -11.82
CA ARG A 623 13.72 41.91 -12.37
C ARG A 623 14.41 41.11 -13.48
N ARG A 624 14.73 41.79 -14.58
CA ARG A 624 15.29 41.17 -15.78
C ARG A 624 16.60 40.43 -15.50
N GLU A 625 17.57 41.13 -14.91
CA GLU A 625 18.91 40.59 -14.65
C GLU A 625 18.86 39.37 -13.73
N GLU A 626 17.98 39.41 -12.73
CA GLU A 626 17.80 38.31 -11.79
C GLU A 626 17.15 37.09 -12.47
N LEU A 627 16.15 37.30 -13.33
CA LEU A 627 15.53 36.24 -14.13
C LEU A 627 16.53 35.55 -15.07
N LEU A 628 17.40 36.32 -15.74
CA LEU A 628 18.49 35.77 -16.56
C LEU A 628 19.49 34.98 -15.71
N GLY A 629 19.77 35.48 -14.50
CA GLY A 629 20.62 34.82 -13.50
C GLY A 629 20.12 33.44 -13.05
N LEU A 630 18.82 33.17 -13.12
CA LEU A 630 18.25 31.85 -12.78
C LEU A 630 18.60 30.75 -13.81
N ARG A 631 19.09 31.09 -15.01
CA ARG A 631 19.53 30.15 -16.06
C ARG A 631 18.51 29.03 -16.38
N GLN A 632 17.25 29.41 -16.56
CA GLN A 632 16.14 28.50 -16.82
C GLN A 632 16.39 27.67 -18.10
N ARG A 633 16.11 26.36 -18.09
CA ARG A 633 16.48 25.40 -19.15
C ARG A 633 15.31 24.77 -19.89
N ASP A 634 14.15 24.62 -19.26
CA ASP A 634 12.97 24.08 -19.92
C ASP A 634 12.55 25.04 -21.05
N ARG A 635 12.19 24.50 -22.21
CA ARG A 635 11.74 25.28 -23.36
C ARG A 635 10.31 24.94 -23.76
N ARG A 636 9.57 24.27 -22.86
CA ARG A 636 8.19 23.78 -23.04
C ARG A 636 7.30 24.36 -21.94
N SER A 637 6.28 23.64 -21.52
CA SER A 637 5.33 24.07 -20.47
C SER A 637 5.87 23.94 -19.05
N GLY A 638 7.10 23.44 -18.86
CA GLY A 638 7.74 23.36 -17.54
C GLY A 638 8.36 24.69 -17.09
N TYR A 639 8.62 25.62 -18.01
CA TYR A 639 9.31 26.89 -17.78
C TYR A 639 8.72 27.73 -16.61
N PRO A 640 7.39 27.94 -16.50
CA PRO A 640 6.79 28.55 -15.33
C PRO A 640 7.17 27.94 -13.97
N LEU A 641 7.20 26.61 -13.91
CA LEU A 641 7.46 25.90 -12.67
C LEU A 641 8.95 25.96 -12.32
N GLU A 642 9.80 25.84 -13.34
CA GLU A 642 11.25 26.00 -13.19
C GLU A 642 11.59 27.38 -12.62
N MET A 643 10.99 28.45 -13.17
CA MET A 643 11.16 29.83 -12.69
C MET A 643 10.85 29.95 -11.19
N VAL A 644 9.70 29.46 -10.75
CA VAL A 644 9.28 29.56 -9.33
C VAL A 644 10.15 28.70 -8.43
N LEU A 645 10.52 27.49 -8.85
CA LEU A 645 11.41 26.61 -8.08
C LEU A 645 12.82 27.22 -7.95
N ALA A 646 13.35 27.78 -9.04
CA ALA A 646 14.66 28.41 -9.07
C ALA A 646 14.67 29.68 -8.21
N ALA A 647 13.64 30.54 -8.31
CA ALA A 647 13.48 31.71 -7.45
C ALA A 647 13.39 31.34 -5.96
N GLY A 648 12.58 30.33 -5.62
CA GLY A 648 12.45 29.86 -4.24
C GLY A 648 13.77 29.29 -3.69
N ARG A 649 14.58 28.62 -4.52
CA ARG A 649 15.93 28.15 -4.15
C ARG A 649 16.93 29.29 -3.98
N ALA A 650 16.79 30.35 -4.79
CA ALA A 650 17.59 31.56 -4.67
C ALA A 650 17.17 32.44 -3.49
N GLY A 651 16.15 32.04 -2.71
CA GLY A 651 15.70 32.76 -1.52
C GLY A 651 14.86 34.01 -1.82
N TRP A 652 14.30 34.11 -3.03
CA TRP A 652 13.51 35.26 -3.45
C TRP A 652 12.22 35.42 -2.66
N THR A 653 11.81 36.67 -2.45
CA THR A 653 10.50 37.04 -1.93
C THR A 653 9.46 36.89 -3.04
N ILE A 654 8.65 35.84 -2.96
CA ILE A 654 7.62 35.51 -3.95
C ILE A 654 6.25 35.91 -3.41
N ALA A 655 5.54 36.77 -4.14
CA ALA A 655 4.20 37.25 -3.78
C ALA A 655 3.14 36.86 -4.83
N GLU A 656 1.86 36.95 -4.43
CA GLU A 656 0.71 36.72 -5.31
C GLU A 656 -0.28 37.89 -5.23
N THR A 657 -0.88 38.24 -6.36
CA THR A 657 -2.01 39.17 -6.45
C THR A 657 -3.12 38.59 -7.30
N ASP A 658 -4.37 38.94 -7.04
CA ASP A 658 -5.49 38.43 -7.81
C ASP A 658 -5.62 39.17 -9.16
N VAL A 659 -5.75 38.38 -10.24
CA VAL A 659 -5.97 38.87 -11.61
C VAL A 659 -7.15 38.16 -12.25
N ASP A 660 -7.91 38.88 -13.05
CA ASP A 660 -9.08 38.33 -13.73
C ASP A 660 -8.66 37.39 -14.87
N TYR A 661 -9.38 36.28 -15.01
CA TYR A 661 -9.13 35.26 -16.03
C TYR A 661 -10.39 35.03 -16.87
N ALA A 662 -10.40 35.61 -18.06
CA ALA A 662 -11.51 35.59 -19.00
C ALA A 662 -11.45 34.37 -19.94
N PRO A 663 -12.57 34.00 -20.57
CA PRO A 663 -12.54 33.07 -21.71
C PRO A 663 -11.60 33.60 -22.80
N ARG A 664 -10.69 32.74 -23.28
CA ARG A 664 -9.72 33.08 -24.33
C ARG A 664 -10.38 33.28 -25.70
N SER A 665 -9.77 34.10 -26.55
CA SER A 665 -10.10 34.17 -27.98
C SER A 665 -9.32 33.09 -28.75
N GLY A 666 -9.90 31.90 -28.94
CA GLY A 666 -9.30 30.82 -29.74
C GLY A 666 -9.08 29.49 -29.00
N LYS A 667 -8.28 28.59 -29.59
CA LYS A 667 -8.02 27.24 -29.04
C LYS A 667 -6.74 27.23 -28.21
N SER A 668 -6.80 26.64 -27.01
CA SER A 668 -5.60 26.44 -26.19
C SER A 668 -4.65 25.40 -26.80
N LYS A 669 -3.36 25.76 -26.88
CA LYS A 669 -2.29 24.87 -27.37
C LYS A 669 -1.60 24.05 -26.27
N VAL A 670 -1.83 24.37 -24.99
CA VAL A 670 -1.21 23.68 -23.83
C VAL A 670 -2.21 22.89 -22.98
N THR A 671 -3.29 23.49 -22.47
CA THR A 671 -4.20 22.88 -21.47
C THR A 671 -5.64 22.69 -21.94
N GLY A 672 -5.95 22.97 -23.21
CA GLY A 672 -7.30 22.91 -23.79
C GLY A 672 -7.89 21.51 -23.87
N THR A 673 -7.04 20.48 -23.89
CA THR A 673 -7.43 19.08 -23.92
C THR A 673 -6.83 18.34 -22.73
N VAL A 674 -7.45 17.21 -22.35
CA VAL A 674 -6.92 16.33 -21.30
C VAL A 674 -5.51 15.83 -21.67
N SER A 675 -5.28 15.49 -22.94
CA SER A 675 -3.97 15.04 -23.43
C SER A 675 -2.90 16.13 -23.35
N GLY A 676 -3.24 17.38 -23.67
CA GLY A 676 -2.37 18.54 -23.47
C GLY A 676 -2.00 18.74 -22.01
N THR A 677 -2.98 18.68 -21.10
CA THR A 677 -2.71 18.75 -19.65
C THR A 677 -1.84 17.60 -19.15
N VAL A 678 -2.02 16.38 -19.65
CA VAL A 678 -1.14 15.25 -19.30
C VAL A 678 0.30 15.51 -19.75
N ARG A 679 0.50 16.07 -20.96
CA ARG A 679 1.84 16.43 -21.46
C ARG A 679 2.46 17.51 -20.58
N ALA A 680 1.71 18.57 -20.26
CA ALA A 680 2.19 19.63 -19.36
C ALA A 680 2.56 19.10 -17.97
N VAL A 681 1.74 18.21 -17.40
CA VAL A 681 2.03 17.55 -16.12
C VAL A 681 3.28 16.67 -16.21
N ARG A 682 3.54 16.01 -17.34
CA ARG A 682 4.79 15.22 -17.53
C ARG A 682 6.02 16.13 -17.55
N ASP A 683 5.98 17.22 -18.32
CA ASP A 683 7.06 18.20 -18.41
C ASP A 683 7.34 18.82 -17.03
N MET A 684 6.29 19.26 -16.33
CA MET A 684 6.39 19.80 -14.97
C MET A 684 6.92 18.78 -13.95
N ASN A 685 6.53 17.50 -14.04
CA ASN A 685 7.07 16.46 -13.16
C ASN A 685 8.55 16.16 -13.43
N ARG A 686 9.03 16.32 -14.68
CA ARG A 686 10.46 16.22 -14.99
C ARG A 686 11.23 17.34 -14.30
N VAL A 687 10.82 18.59 -14.52
CA VAL A 687 11.41 19.78 -13.86
C VAL A 687 11.40 19.62 -12.34
N TRP A 688 10.28 19.15 -11.77
CA TRP A 688 10.18 18.91 -10.33
C TRP A 688 11.22 17.90 -9.81
N LYS A 689 11.51 16.83 -10.56
CA LYS A 689 12.51 15.84 -10.13
C LYS A 689 13.94 16.38 -10.19
N GLU A 690 14.21 17.25 -11.15
CA GLU A 690 15.53 17.86 -11.35
C GLU A 690 15.78 18.99 -10.32
N LEU A 691 14.74 19.74 -9.95
CA LEU A 691 14.84 20.94 -9.13
C LEU A 691 14.11 20.88 -7.77
N ALA A 692 13.60 19.74 -7.34
CA ALA A 692 13.08 19.57 -5.98
C ALA A 692 13.66 18.34 -5.24
N ALA A 693 14.55 17.61 -5.89
CA ALA A 693 15.53 16.75 -5.22
C ALA A 693 16.67 17.63 -4.68
#